data_AF-A0A9P7CM94-F1
#
_entry.id   AF-A0A9P7CM94-F1
#
_cell.length_a   1.000
_cell.length_b   1.000
_cell.length_c   1.000
_cell.angle_alpha   90.00
_cell.angle_beta   90.00
_cell.angle_gamma   90.00
#
_symmetry.space_group_name_H-M   'P 1'
#
loop_
_entity.id
_entity.type
_entity.pdbx_description
1 polymer ?
#
loop_
_entity_poly.entity_id
_entity_poly.type
_entity_poly.pdbx_seq_one_letter_code
_entity_poly.pdbx_strand_id
1 'polypeptide(L)'
;MMKGWKEALTRTRSTESHKQQEATSPTNNQPTAETKSNMMPPDSPKPTSIVNDALDTQQQIKTPRVNNNVSFMHNSKPDSGPLYHRLKNAPIDQIPISKAPRRQKSSRFYVTEKVQLELTPAFHEVPIHMRQELFARKIKQCTVLFDFSDPSSELREKEIKRQTLQEILEYISMNRGVLTENVYPEIIHMFAINLFRPIPPPVNPIGDAFDPEEDEPVLELAWPHLQIVYEFFLRFLESPEFNISYAKKLIDHKFINQLLDLFDSEDPRERDFLKTTLHRIYGKFLNLRAFIRRSINNIFFQFIYETERHNGVAEFLEILGSIINGFALPLKEEHKLFLSNVLIPLHKVKSLVLYHPQLAYCVVQFLEKDQSLTYEVITGLLRYWPKVNSPKEVMFLNEIEEILDVIDVHEFQKIMCPLFTKLSQCVASSHFQVSERALYYWNNDYVVSMMAENIKVIMPLIFPTLFKTSKKHWNKTILSLVYTALKLCIDIDPALFDECANEYKNQKQMERKAQKEREDNWKLLRQKVEKMSIKNHETAYMQQEQEPKNELFPTFMNLNNIEDINIMDDNGSAVNHIQKEEGDLHSELQQFDAPPTQYQSFRRKSIIPVDETVYNELSRHVSLDEVLNHAPGVATHQNMST
;
A
#
# COMPACT_ATOMS: atom_id res chain seq x y z
N MET A 1 -20.86 10.45 -5.44
CA MET A 1 -21.79 10.86 -6.52
C MET A 1 -21.34 10.26 -7.85
N MET A 2 -21.61 8.96 -8.08
CA MET A 2 -21.15 8.23 -9.28
C MET A 2 -22.34 7.69 -10.09
N LYS A 3 -23.04 8.57 -10.80
CA LYS A 3 -23.92 8.21 -11.95
C LYS A 3 -24.04 9.44 -12.85
N GLY A 4 -23.51 9.39 -14.06
CA GLY A 4 -23.77 10.44 -15.05
C GLY A 4 -22.71 10.70 -16.11
N TRP A 5 -21.96 9.70 -16.57
CA TRP A 5 -21.02 9.90 -17.70
C TRP A 5 -21.08 8.70 -18.66
N LYS A 6 -22.26 8.49 -19.25
CA LYS A 6 -22.46 7.71 -20.47
C LYS A 6 -23.46 8.46 -21.33
N GLU A 7 -23.00 9.46 -22.09
CA GLU A 7 -23.68 9.99 -23.28
C GLU A 7 -22.86 11.14 -23.89
N ALA A 8 -21.88 10.80 -24.74
CA ALA A 8 -21.29 11.74 -25.70
C ALA A 8 -20.53 10.96 -26.80
N LEU A 9 -21.20 10.02 -27.45
CA LEU A 9 -20.71 9.37 -28.66
C LEU A 9 -21.88 9.24 -29.64
N THR A 10 -21.98 10.17 -30.58
CA THR A 10 -22.51 9.95 -31.94
C THR A 10 -22.40 11.25 -32.75
N ARG A 11 -22.07 11.09 -34.05
CA ARG A 11 -21.83 12.10 -35.11
C ARG A 11 -20.37 12.56 -35.18
N THR A 12 -19.60 12.38 -36.26
CA THR A 12 -19.89 12.00 -37.65
C THR A 12 -18.56 11.60 -38.31
N ARG A 13 -18.57 10.55 -39.13
CA ARG A 13 -17.44 10.07 -39.96
C ARG A 13 -17.88 10.10 -41.42
N SER A 14 -17.19 10.84 -42.27
CA SER A 14 -17.23 10.79 -43.75
C SER A 14 -16.13 11.76 -44.26
N THR A 15 -14.97 11.34 -44.78
CA THR A 15 -14.57 10.64 -46.03
C THR A 15 -13.84 11.60 -46.99
N GLU A 16 -12.89 11.01 -47.75
CA GLU A 16 -12.10 11.54 -48.89
C GLU A 16 -10.76 12.24 -48.59
N SER A 17 -9.71 12.16 -49.42
CA SER A 17 -9.04 11.10 -50.21
C SER A 17 -7.78 11.75 -50.88
N HIS A 18 -6.72 10.97 -51.08
CA HIS A 18 -5.59 11.11 -52.03
C HIS A 18 -4.67 12.36 -52.10
N LYS A 19 -3.35 12.15 -51.93
CA LYS A 19 -2.35 12.16 -53.03
C LYS A 19 -0.94 11.70 -52.61
N GLN A 20 -0.29 10.99 -53.54
CA GLN A 20 1.08 10.47 -53.56
C GLN A 20 2.14 11.59 -53.71
N GLN A 21 3.40 11.35 -53.29
CA GLN A 21 4.57 11.25 -54.19
C GLN A 21 5.89 10.97 -53.46
N GLU A 22 6.72 10.19 -54.16
CA GLU A 22 8.10 9.77 -53.90
C GLU A 22 9.10 10.93 -53.88
N ALA A 23 10.22 10.78 -53.17
CA ALA A 23 11.55 11.07 -53.70
C ALA A 23 12.66 10.59 -52.75
N THR A 24 13.72 10.12 -53.40
CA THR A 24 14.92 9.42 -52.96
C THR A 24 16.01 10.30 -52.33
N SER A 25 16.89 9.61 -51.59
CA SER A 25 18.21 9.94 -50.98
C SER A 25 19.16 10.80 -51.86
N PRO A 26 20.27 11.39 -51.32
CA PRO A 26 21.44 10.61 -50.86
C PRO A 26 22.27 11.15 -49.66
N THR A 27 22.94 10.20 -49.01
CA THR A 27 24.23 10.20 -48.26
C THR A 27 25.08 11.48 -48.16
N ASN A 28 25.66 11.72 -46.96
CA ASN A 28 27.13 11.76 -46.83
C ASN A 28 27.64 11.40 -45.41
N ASN A 29 28.72 10.61 -45.44
CA ASN A 29 29.67 10.20 -44.40
C ASN A 29 30.49 11.43 -43.90
N GLN A 30 31.23 11.52 -42.78
CA GLN A 30 32.10 10.60 -42.02
C GLN A 30 32.69 11.38 -40.77
N PRO A 31 33.72 10.93 -39.99
CA PRO A 31 33.69 10.95 -38.51
C PRO A 31 34.89 11.67 -37.83
N THR A 32 34.89 11.77 -36.51
CA THR A 32 36.11 11.96 -35.65
C THR A 32 35.79 11.39 -34.26
N ALA A 33 36.33 10.25 -33.85
CA ALA A 33 37.69 9.96 -33.36
C ALA A 33 37.94 10.37 -31.89
N GLU A 34 38.49 9.40 -31.17
CA GLU A 34 38.64 9.24 -29.73
C GLU A 34 39.74 10.12 -29.12
N THR A 35 39.65 10.40 -27.81
CA THR A 35 40.86 10.40 -26.96
C THR A 35 40.51 9.99 -25.52
N LYS A 36 41.12 8.90 -25.07
CA LYS A 36 41.18 8.44 -23.68
C LYS A 36 42.27 9.22 -22.92
N SER A 37 42.02 9.55 -21.66
CA SER A 37 43.08 9.61 -20.64
C SER A 37 42.52 9.36 -19.23
N ASN A 38 43.04 8.31 -18.60
CA ASN A 38 42.90 7.99 -17.18
C ASN A 38 43.48 9.11 -16.30
N MET A 39 42.90 9.33 -15.10
CA MET A 39 43.56 9.25 -13.78
C MET A 39 42.62 9.76 -12.67
N MET A 40 42.61 9.06 -11.54
CA MET A 40 41.91 9.32 -10.27
C MET A 40 43.00 9.47 -9.17
N PRO A 41 42.67 9.85 -7.92
CA PRO A 41 42.16 11.13 -7.39
C PRO A 41 43.20 11.78 -6.43
N PRO A 42 42.86 12.84 -5.66
CA PRO A 42 42.79 12.61 -4.21
C PRO A 42 41.80 13.48 -3.41
N ASP A 43 41.39 12.89 -2.28
CA ASP A 43 41.18 13.41 -0.92
C ASP A 43 40.27 14.62 -0.59
N SER A 44 39.34 14.29 0.29
CA SER A 44 38.50 15.14 1.13
C SER A 44 39.27 15.78 2.29
N PRO A 45 38.73 16.86 2.89
CA PRO A 45 38.83 17.00 4.33
C PRO A 45 37.49 17.37 5.01
N LYS A 46 37.30 16.80 6.20
CA LYS A 46 36.32 17.16 7.23
C LYS A 46 36.62 18.57 7.78
N PRO A 47 35.63 19.27 8.39
CA PRO A 47 35.91 20.21 9.45
C PRO A 47 35.46 19.67 10.81
N THR A 48 36.43 19.61 11.70
CA THR A 48 36.33 19.41 13.14
C THR A 48 35.73 20.63 13.83
N SER A 49 34.96 20.33 14.88
CA SER A 49 34.49 21.21 15.95
C SER A 49 35.58 22.07 16.59
N ILE A 50 35.33 23.38 16.72
CA ILE A 50 36.00 24.25 17.69
C ILE A 50 34.93 25.08 18.41
N VAL A 51 34.96 24.94 19.73
CA VAL A 51 34.25 25.67 20.78
C VAL A 51 34.72 27.13 20.81
N ASN A 52 33.81 28.07 21.05
CA ASN A 52 34.12 29.31 21.76
C ASN A 52 32.88 29.85 22.46
N ASP A 53 32.95 29.86 23.80
CA ASP A 53 32.11 30.61 24.73
C ASP A 53 32.40 32.12 24.63
N ALA A 54 31.35 32.94 24.74
CA ALA A 54 31.43 34.29 25.26
C ALA A 54 30.08 34.69 25.89
N LEU A 55 30.14 35.08 27.16
CA LEU A 55 29.07 35.61 28.01
C LEU A 55 28.66 37.04 27.59
N ASP A 56 27.39 37.44 27.75
CA ASP A 56 26.96 38.33 28.85
C ASP A 56 25.44 38.70 28.82
N THR A 57 24.73 38.19 29.82
CA THR A 57 23.90 38.85 30.87
C THR A 57 22.76 39.87 30.58
N GLN A 58 21.67 39.66 31.35
CA GLN A 58 20.59 40.56 31.88
C GLN A 58 19.20 40.44 31.22
N GLN A 59 18.05 40.39 31.90
CA GLN A 59 17.60 40.40 33.30
C GLN A 59 16.09 40.03 33.26
N GLN A 60 15.57 39.17 34.15
CA GLN A 60 14.10 39.07 34.39
C GLN A 60 13.76 39.02 35.89
N ILE A 61 12.81 39.87 36.25
CA ILE A 61 12.31 40.21 37.57
C ILE A 61 11.19 39.23 37.99
N LYS A 62 11.12 38.95 39.30
CA LYS A 62 10.22 37.99 39.97
C LYS A 62 8.80 38.52 40.25
N THR A 63 7.79 37.68 39.93
CA THR A 63 6.56 37.28 40.69
C THR A 63 5.47 38.32 41.06
N PRO A 64 4.24 37.94 41.49
CA PRO A 64 3.47 36.67 41.38
C PRO A 64 1.98 36.85 40.93
N ARG A 65 1.27 35.79 40.52
CA ARG A 65 -0.21 35.72 40.66
C ARG A 65 -0.78 34.28 40.59
N VAL A 66 -1.32 33.87 41.75
CA VAL A 66 -2.52 33.06 42.06
C VAL A 66 -3.12 32.16 40.95
N ASN A 67 -3.04 30.84 41.16
CA ASN A 67 -3.82 29.83 40.44
C ASN A 67 -5.06 29.43 41.27
N ASN A 68 -6.26 29.59 40.69
CA ASN A 68 -7.48 28.89 41.09
C ASN A 68 -7.86 27.96 39.94
N ASN A 69 -7.70 26.65 40.11
CA ASN A 69 -8.22 25.63 39.18
C ASN A 69 -9.26 24.78 39.90
N VAL A 70 -10.47 24.78 39.35
CA VAL A 70 -11.56 23.87 39.68
C VAL A 70 -11.34 22.58 38.87
N SER A 71 -11.27 21.44 39.55
CA SER A 71 -11.02 20.12 38.96
C SER A 71 -12.35 19.43 38.64
N PHE A 72 -12.52 18.96 37.40
CA PHE A 72 -13.57 18.02 37.01
C PHE A 72 -12.96 16.62 36.81
N MET A 73 -13.70 15.63 37.30
CA MET A 73 -13.29 14.26 37.60
C MET A 73 -12.92 13.43 36.37
N HIS A 74 -11.88 12.61 36.47
CA HIS A 74 -11.67 11.44 35.61
C HIS A 74 -11.50 10.18 36.47
N ASN A 75 -12.20 9.12 36.07
CA ASN A 75 -12.41 7.85 36.76
C ASN A 75 -11.14 7.20 37.35
N SER A 76 -11.27 6.78 38.62
CA SER A 76 -10.36 5.92 39.38
C SER A 76 -10.47 4.45 38.95
N LYS A 77 -9.32 3.80 38.72
CA LYS A 77 -9.19 2.32 38.64
C LYS A 77 -9.36 1.69 40.03
N PRO A 78 -9.90 0.46 40.16
CA PRO A 78 -10.08 -0.17 41.46
C PRO A 78 -8.76 -0.71 42.02
N ASP A 79 -8.65 -0.62 43.33
CA ASP A 79 -7.54 -1.03 44.20
C ASP A 79 -7.46 -2.57 44.28
N SER A 80 -6.27 -3.15 44.10
CA SER A 80 -6.06 -4.61 44.17
C SER A 80 -5.18 -4.96 45.37
N GLY A 81 -5.68 -5.91 46.16
CA GLY A 81 -5.17 -6.29 47.48
C GLY A 81 -3.83 -7.03 47.53
N PRO A 82 -3.47 -7.56 48.71
CA PRO A 82 -2.09 -7.71 49.16
C PRO A 82 -1.46 -9.03 48.69
N LEU A 83 -1.10 -9.12 47.41
CA LEU A 83 -0.23 -10.19 46.91
C LEU A 83 1.01 -9.67 46.15
N TYR A 84 1.26 -8.36 46.16
CA TYR A 84 2.41 -7.74 45.48
C TYR A 84 3.63 -7.50 46.38
N HIS A 85 3.88 -8.38 47.36
CA HIS A 85 5.03 -8.22 48.25
C HIS A 85 6.14 -9.25 48.08
N ARG A 86 6.12 -10.06 47.01
CA ARG A 86 7.11 -11.14 46.83
C ARG A 86 7.88 -11.19 45.51
N LEU A 87 7.90 -10.11 44.72
CA LEU A 87 8.78 -9.96 43.54
C LEU A 87 9.27 -8.51 43.47
N LYS A 88 10.23 -8.13 44.32
CA LYS A 88 10.76 -6.76 44.38
C LYS A 88 11.98 -6.52 43.47
N ASN A 89 12.49 -7.53 42.75
CA ASN A 89 13.77 -7.44 42.03
C ASN A 89 13.75 -8.00 40.59
N ALA A 90 12.62 -8.01 39.89
CA ALA A 90 12.62 -8.25 38.44
C ALA A 90 12.59 -6.88 37.71
N PRO A 91 13.47 -6.63 36.72
CA PRO A 91 13.42 -5.39 35.96
C PRO A 91 12.10 -5.36 35.18
N ILE A 92 11.25 -4.39 35.51
CA ILE A 92 10.04 -4.11 34.74
C ILE A 92 10.52 -3.54 33.41
N ASP A 93 10.41 -4.33 32.35
CA ASP A 93 10.67 -3.89 30.98
C ASP A 93 9.55 -2.93 30.57
N GLN A 94 9.63 -1.69 31.04
CA GLN A 94 8.78 -0.60 30.58
C GLN A 94 9.25 -0.25 29.18
N ILE A 95 8.57 -0.79 28.17
CA ILE A 95 8.59 -0.22 26.82
C ILE A 95 8.33 1.28 27.01
N PRO A 96 9.25 2.18 26.63
CA PRO A 96 9.03 3.60 26.80
C PRO A 96 7.76 3.95 26.02
N ILE A 97 6.72 4.40 26.71
CA ILE A 97 5.60 5.08 26.05
C ILE A 97 6.19 6.40 25.58
N SER A 98 6.81 6.39 24.40
CA SER A 98 7.15 7.61 23.70
C SER A 98 5.83 8.32 23.49
N LYS A 99 5.58 9.40 24.22
CA LYS A 99 4.50 10.32 23.87
C LYS A 99 4.74 10.70 22.42
N ALA A 100 3.83 10.29 21.55
CA ALA A 100 3.87 10.70 20.16
C ALA A 100 4.11 12.23 20.12
N PRO A 101 5.06 12.71 19.30
CA PRO A 101 5.32 14.13 19.21
C PRO A 101 3.99 14.85 18.93
N ARG A 102 3.75 15.94 19.66
CA ARG A 102 2.51 16.73 19.52
C ARG A 102 2.37 17.11 18.04
N ARG A 103 1.34 16.56 17.37
CA ARG A 103 1.07 16.79 15.94
C ARG A 103 1.19 18.29 15.62
N GLN A 104 2.18 18.65 14.78
CA GLN A 104 2.37 20.02 14.32
C GLN A 104 1.12 20.44 13.52
N LYS A 105 0.72 21.69 13.70
CA LYS A 105 -0.49 22.24 13.08
C LYS A 105 -0.24 22.46 11.58
N SER A 106 -1.26 22.21 10.77
CA SER A 106 -1.27 22.34 9.30
C SER A 106 -0.99 23.76 8.82
N SER A 107 -1.46 24.78 9.55
CA SER A 107 -1.27 26.20 9.17
C SER A 107 0.04 26.77 9.74
N ARG A 108 1.04 26.92 8.89
CA ARG A 108 2.29 27.67 9.16
C ARG A 108 2.25 29.12 8.66
N PHE A 109 1.06 29.73 8.60
CA PHE A 109 0.93 31.13 8.23
C PHE A 109 1.42 32.02 9.38
N TYR A 110 2.64 32.57 9.25
CA TYR A 110 3.12 33.62 10.13
C TYR A 110 2.49 34.95 9.68
N VAL A 111 1.39 35.35 10.32
CA VAL A 111 0.78 36.66 10.08
C VAL A 111 1.72 37.74 10.61
N THR A 112 2.31 38.52 9.70
CA THR A 112 3.30 39.56 10.04
C THR A 112 2.66 40.87 10.52
N GLU A 113 1.43 41.19 10.12
CA GLU A 113 0.77 42.47 10.46
C GLU A 113 -0.75 42.32 10.65
N LYS A 114 -1.29 42.94 11.71
CA LYS A 114 -2.73 43.03 11.94
C LYS A 114 -3.32 44.13 11.06
N VAL A 115 -4.05 43.76 10.01
CA VAL A 115 -4.69 44.70 9.09
C VAL A 115 -6.19 44.74 9.36
N GLN A 116 -6.71 45.92 9.70
CA GLN A 116 -8.15 46.12 9.85
C GLN A 116 -8.81 46.11 8.46
N LEU A 117 -9.72 45.17 8.24
CA LEU A 117 -10.47 45.07 6.99
C LEU A 117 -11.68 46.01 6.99
N GLU A 118 -11.79 46.83 5.95
CA GLU A 118 -12.96 47.68 5.71
C GLU A 118 -14.11 46.87 5.10
N LEU A 119 -15.34 47.09 5.56
CA LEU A 119 -16.52 46.49 4.91
C LEU A 119 -16.76 47.20 3.57
N THR A 120 -16.55 46.49 2.47
CA THR A 120 -16.78 47.03 1.11
C THR A 120 -18.26 46.88 0.73
N PRO A 121 -18.84 47.84 -0.03
CA PRO A 121 -20.25 47.78 -0.43
C PRO A 121 -20.52 46.56 -1.33
N ALA A 122 -21.79 46.13 -1.38
CA ALA A 122 -22.19 45.01 -2.23
C ALA A 122 -22.21 45.41 -3.72
N PHE A 123 -21.98 44.46 -4.63
CA PHE A 123 -21.92 44.75 -6.07
C PHE A 123 -23.20 45.37 -6.65
N HIS A 124 -24.38 45.09 -6.05
CA HIS A 124 -25.65 45.65 -6.50
C HIS A 124 -25.84 47.13 -6.11
N GLU A 125 -25.15 47.60 -5.06
CA GLU A 125 -25.24 48.99 -4.56
C GLU A 125 -24.38 49.95 -5.40
N VAL A 126 -23.44 49.40 -6.17
CA VAL A 126 -22.46 50.16 -6.94
C VAL A 126 -22.83 50.18 -8.43
N PRO A 127 -22.75 51.34 -9.11
CA PRO A 127 -22.97 51.45 -10.55
C PRO A 127 -22.05 50.53 -11.36
N ILE A 128 -22.55 50.00 -12.48
CA ILE A 128 -21.85 48.99 -13.32
C ILE A 128 -20.41 49.41 -13.68
N HIS A 129 -20.19 50.70 -13.99
CA HIS A 129 -18.87 51.22 -14.39
C HIS A 129 -17.83 51.19 -13.25
N MET A 130 -18.25 51.24 -11.99
CA MET A 130 -17.36 51.16 -10.81
C MET A 130 -17.17 49.72 -10.30
N ARG A 131 -17.96 48.76 -10.78
CA ARG A 131 -17.92 47.37 -10.28
C ARG A 131 -16.59 46.67 -10.57
N GLN A 132 -15.94 47.00 -11.68
CA GLN A 132 -14.63 46.44 -12.04
C GLN A 132 -13.53 46.89 -11.06
N GLU A 133 -13.51 48.18 -10.69
CA GLU A 133 -12.56 48.70 -9.70
C GLU A 133 -12.84 48.13 -8.31
N LEU A 134 -14.12 48.03 -7.93
CA LEU A 134 -14.54 47.37 -6.69
C LEU A 134 -14.11 45.91 -6.64
N PHE A 135 -14.24 45.17 -7.74
CA PHE A 135 -13.82 43.77 -7.85
C PHE A 135 -12.31 43.63 -7.59
N ALA A 136 -11.49 44.45 -8.26
CA ALA A 136 -10.05 44.48 -8.04
C ALA A 136 -9.69 44.84 -6.58
N ARG A 137 -10.38 45.81 -5.98
CA ARG A 137 -10.19 46.18 -4.56
C ARG A 137 -10.55 45.03 -3.61
N LYS A 138 -11.67 44.34 -3.84
CA LYS A 138 -12.08 43.17 -3.05
C LYS A 138 -11.07 42.02 -3.17
N ILE A 139 -10.53 41.75 -4.37
CA ILE A 139 -9.47 40.74 -4.56
C ILE A 139 -8.22 41.08 -3.76
N LYS A 140 -7.77 42.34 -3.80
CA LYS A 140 -6.64 42.83 -3.00
C LYS A 140 -6.90 42.70 -1.51
N GLN A 141 -8.12 42.96 -1.06
CA GLN A 141 -8.48 42.80 0.34
C GLN A 141 -8.37 41.33 0.79
N CYS A 142 -8.69 40.38 -0.09
CA CYS A 142 -8.60 38.95 0.18
C CYS A 142 -7.16 38.40 0.22
N THR A 143 -6.12 39.20 -0.06
CA THR A 143 -4.71 38.78 0.10
C THR A 143 -4.25 38.84 1.55
N VAL A 144 -4.97 39.52 2.44
CA VAL A 144 -4.64 39.57 3.87
C VAL A 144 -4.84 38.19 4.50
N LEU A 145 -3.80 37.66 5.14
CA LEU A 145 -3.82 36.35 5.79
C LEU A 145 -4.20 36.47 7.26
N PHE A 146 -4.94 35.49 7.78
CA PHE A 146 -5.34 35.41 9.18
C PHE A 146 -4.83 34.12 9.81
N ASP A 147 -4.48 34.18 11.09
CA ASP A 147 -4.08 32.99 11.85
C ASP A 147 -5.33 32.30 12.41
N PHE A 148 -5.57 31.06 11.98
CA PHE A 148 -6.68 30.23 12.45
C PHE A 148 -6.29 29.34 13.64
N SER A 149 -5.04 29.41 14.12
CA SER A 149 -4.59 28.70 15.33
C SER A 149 -5.33 29.14 16.58
N ASP A 150 -5.76 30.40 16.64
CA ASP A 150 -6.67 30.94 17.65
C ASP A 150 -8.01 31.30 16.98
N PRO A 151 -9.06 30.47 17.15
CA PRO A 151 -10.38 30.73 16.59
C PRO A 151 -11.03 32.02 17.10
N SER A 152 -10.62 32.53 18.26
CA SER A 152 -11.22 33.71 18.89
C SER A 152 -10.59 35.03 18.43
N SER A 153 -9.38 34.97 17.88
CA SER A 153 -8.68 36.14 17.33
C SER A 153 -9.32 36.63 16.04
N GLU A 154 -9.42 37.95 15.87
CA GLU A 154 -9.78 38.61 14.59
C GLU A 154 -11.08 38.05 13.95
N LEU A 155 -12.07 37.66 14.77
CA LEU A 155 -13.30 37.01 14.30
C LEU A 155 -14.07 37.90 13.31
N ARG A 156 -14.11 39.21 13.58
CA ARG A 156 -14.78 40.19 12.72
C ARG A 156 -14.10 40.25 11.34
N GLU A 157 -12.79 40.37 11.32
CA GLU A 157 -12.00 40.50 10.10
C GLU A 157 -12.01 39.19 9.29
N LYS A 158 -11.93 38.04 9.97
CA LYS A 158 -12.10 36.71 9.35
C LYS A 158 -13.46 36.57 8.68
N GLU A 159 -14.52 37.04 9.33
CA GLU A 159 -15.88 37.00 8.75
C GLU A 159 -16.03 37.98 7.57
N ILE A 160 -15.47 39.19 7.66
CA ILE A 160 -15.45 40.15 6.54
C ILE A 160 -14.75 39.54 5.32
N LYS A 161 -13.58 38.91 5.50
CA LYS A 161 -12.88 38.23 4.40
C LYS A 161 -13.71 37.08 3.83
N ARG A 162 -14.34 36.27 4.68
CA ARG A 162 -15.19 35.15 4.24
C ARG A 162 -16.36 35.63 3.38
N GLN A 163 -17.06 36.68 3.82
CA GLN A 163 -18.16 37.28 3.06
C GLN A 163 -17.67 37.90 1.75
N THR A 164 -16.54 38.63 1.78
CA THR A 164 -15.94 39.23 0.58
C THR A 164 -15.55 38.16 -0.45
N LEU A 165 -14.95 37.05 0.00
CA LEU A 165 -14.60 35.90 -0.85
C LEU A 165 -15.86 35.27 -1.48
N GLN A 166 -16.94 35.13 -0.70
CA GLN A 166 -18.21 34.60 -1.20
C GLN A 166 -18.84 35.52 -2.25
N GLU A 167 -18.83 36.84 -2.01
CA GLU A 167 -19.36 37.82 -2.95
C GLU A 167 -18.59 37.84 -4.28
N ILE A 168 -17.25 37.77 -4.26
CA ILE A 168 -16.46 37.72 -5.49
C ILE A 168 -16.69 36.41 -6.26
N LEU A 169 -16.92 35.30 -5.56
CA LEU A 169 -17.28 34.00 -6.14
C LEU A 169 -18.65 34.02 -6.81
N GLU A 170 -19.65 34.60 -6.16
CA GLU A 170 -20.98 34.78 -6.75
C GLU A 170 -20.92 35.74 -7.93
N TYR A 171 -20.16 36.83 -7.82
CA TYR A 171 -20.02 37.83 -8.85
C TYR A 171 -19.43 37.26 -10.15
N ILE A 172 -18.35 36.48 -10.09
CA ILE A 172 -17.74 35.83 -11.27
C ILE A 172 -18.64 34.72 -11.85
N SER A 173 -19.46 34.07 -11.03
CA SER A 173 -20.33 32.98 -11.46
C SER A 173 -21.61 33.48 -12.15
N MET A 174 -22.18 34.60 -11.67
CA MET A 174 -23.46 35.12 -12.16
C MET A 174 -23.33 36.12 -13.30
N ASN A 175 -22.20 36.82 -13.41
CA ASN A 175 -22.02 37.91 -14.38
C ASN A 175 -21.06 37.54 -15.51
N ARG A 176 -21.38 38.02 -16.71
CA ARG A 176 -20.51 37.93 -17.90
C ARG A 176 -19.76 39.24 -18.12
N GLY A 177 -18.60 39.18 -18.77
CA GLY A 177 -17.71 40.30 -19.03
C GLY A 177 -16.92 40.77 -17.81
N VAL A 178 -16.79 39.94 -16.77
CA VAL A 178 -16.10 40.32 -15.52
C VAL A 178 -14.58 40.25 -15.68
N LEU A 179 -14.08 39.30 -16.46
CA LEU A 179 -12.65 38.99 -16.58
C LEU A 179 -11.92 39.91 -17.56
N THR A 180 -11.53 41.09 -17.09
CA THR A 180 -10.65 42.02 -17.82
C THR A 180 -9.17 41.64 -17.65
N GLU A 181 -8.30 42.05 -18.59
CA GLU A 181 -6.86 41.72 -18.58
C GLU A 181 -6.16 42.08 -17.26
N ASN A 182 -6.50 43.24 -16.69
CA ASN A 182 -5.88 43.78 -15.47
C ASN A 182 -6.17 42.95 -14.22
N VAL A 183 -7.22 42.11 -14.24
CA VAL A 183 -7.64 41.34 -13.07
C VAL A 183 -6.94 39.98 -12.98
N TYR A 184 -6.39 39.46 -14.08
CA TYR A 184 -5.68 38.18 -14.10
C TYR A 184 -4.48 38.13 -13.13
N PRO A 185 -3.57 39.13 -13.11
CA PRO A 185 -2.47 39.17 -12.14
C PRO A 185 -2.97 39.18 -10.70
N GLU A 186 -4.02 39.96 -10.40
CA GLU A 186 -4.56 40.12 -9.05
C GLU A 186 -5.19 38.81 -8.53
N ILE A 187 -5.95 38.10 -9.38
CA ILE A 187 -6.55 36.80 -9.03
C ILE A 187 -5.47 35.76 -8.77
N ILE A 188 -4.49 35.63 -9.67
CA ILE A 188 -3.43 34.62 -9.55
C ILE A 188 -2.53 34.92 -8.34
N HIS A 189 -2.27 36.20 -8.07
CA HIS A 189 -1.53 36.63 -6.89
C HIS A 189 -2.30 36.33 -5.59
N MET A 190 -3.61 36.61 -5.56
CA MET A 190 -4.46 36.28 -4.41
C MET A 190 -4.50 34.78 -4.15
N PHE A 191 -4.62 33.96 -5.19
CA PHE A 191 -4.53 32.51 -5.07
C PHE A 191 -3.17 32.06 -4.51
N ALA A 192 -2.07 32.58 -5.07
CA ALA A 192 -0.72 32.22 -4.65
C ALA A 192 -0.43 32.57 -3.18
N ILE A 193 -0.81 33.78 -2.73
CA ILE A 193 -0.60 34.21 -1.33
C ILE A 193 -1.40 33.35 -0.35
N ASN A 194 -2.64 33.00 -0.69
CA ASN A 194 -3.49 32.26 0.23
C ASN A 194 -3.10 30.78 0.33
N LEU A 195 -2.55 30.17 -0.73
CA LEU A 195 -2.36 28.72 -0.80
C LEU A 195 -0.90 28.29 -0.66
N PHE A 196 0.02 28.94 -1.37
CA PHE A 196 1.40 28.48 -1.47
C PHE A 196 2.13 28.66 -0.15
N ARG A 197 2.27 27.55 0.56
CA ARG A 197 2.91 27.45 1.87
C ARG A 197 3.72 26.15 1.93
N PRO A 198 4.81 26.12 2.71
CA PRO A 198 5.47 24.86 3.00
C PRO A 198 4.55 23.98 3.84
N ILE A 199 4.33 22.75 3.40
CA ILE A 199 3.61 21.75 4.19
C ILE A 199 4.46 21.40 5.42
N PRO A 200 3.88 21.34 6.63
CA PRO A 200 4.63 20.97 7.82
C PRO A 200 5.23 19.58 7.66
N PRO A 201 6.42 19.33 8.26
CA PRO A 201 7.03 18.02 8.19
C PRO A 201 6.09 16.99 8.83
N PRO A 202 6.05 15.78 8.27
CA PRO A 202 5.16 14.75 8.76
C PRO A 202 5.42 14.45 10.23
N VAL A 203 4.35 14.37 11.01
CA VAL A 203 4.46 14.16 12.47
C VAL A 203 4.31 12.68 12.85
N ASN A 204 3.91 11.85 11.89
CA ASN A 204 3.62 10.46 12.15
C ASN A 204 4.92 9.67 12.34
N PRO A 205 4.95 8.74 13.31
CA PRO A 205 6.15 7.98 13.62
C PRO A 205 6.65 7.23 12.39
N ILE A 206 7.94 7.39 12.07
CA ILE A 206 8.60 6.69 10.96
C ILE A 206 8.94 5.28 11.45
N GLY A 207 8.45 4.22 10.79
CA GLY A 207 8.85 2.84 11.08
C GLY A 207 7.82 1.78 10.67
N ASP A 208 8.09 0.51 10.99
CA ASP A 208 7.26 -0.65 10.61
C ASP A 208 5.94 -0.76 11.40
N ALA A 209 5.74 0.05 12.45
CA ALA A 209 4.47 0.17 13.17
C ALA A 209 3.56 1.28 12.62
N PHE A 210 3.97 1.90 11.51
CA PHE A 210 3.21 2.93 10.84
C PHE A 210 2.25 2.31 9.84
N ASP A 211 0.95 2.35 10.12
CA ASP A 211 -0.09 2.05 9.14
C ASP A 211 -0.72 3.36 8.62
N PRO A 212 -0.44 3.76 7.37
CA PRO A 212 -1.05 4.92 6.76
C PRO A 212 -2.60 4.87 6.69
N GLU A 213 -3.21 3.69 6.77
CA GLU A 213 -4.68 3.54 6.73
C GLU A 213 -5.35 3.92 8.06
N GLU A 214 -4.66 3.74 9.19
CA GLU A 214 -5.22 4.01 10.53
C GLU A 214 -5.04 5.47 10.98
N ASP A 215 -4.26 6.24 10.22
CA ASP A 215 -3.86 7.59 10.56
C ASP A 215 -4.98 8.62 10.34
N GLU A 216 -5.49 9.19 11.42
CA GLU A 216 -6.49 10.27 11.31
C GLU A 216 -5.86 11.52 10.65
N PRO A 217 -6.41 12.01 9.52
CA PRO A 217 -5.80 13.09 8.75
C PRO A 217 -5.85 14.42 9.51
N VAL A 218 -4.75 15.19 9.47
CA VAL A 218 -4.74 16.54 10.03
C VAL A 218 -5.46 17.50 9.08
N LEU A 219 -6.63 17.98 9.50
CA LEU A 219 -7.41 18.95 8.75
C LEU A 219 -6.79 20.35 8.80
N GLU A 220 -6.95 21.12 7.72
CA GLU A 220 -6.52 22.52 7.68
C GLU A 220 -7.49 23.43 8.46
N LEU A 221 -6.95 24.26 9.35
CA LEU A 221 -7.75 25.14 10.22
C LEU A 221 -8.28 26.36 9.44
N ALA A 222 -7.52 26.85 8.47
CA ALA A 222 -7.90 27.96 7.60
C ALA A 222 -8.90 27.55 6.49
N TRP A 223 -9.42 26.32 6.53
CA TRP A 223 -10.33 25.77 5.53
C TRP A 223 -11.52 26.66 5.16
N PRO A 224 -12.20 27.36 6.09
CA PRO A 224 -13.32 28.25 5.75
C PRO A 224 -12.97 29.36 4.75
N HIS A 225 -11.71 29.80 4.69
CA HIS A 225 -11.23 30.73 3.67
C HIS A 225 -10.69 29.99 2.45
N LEU A 226 -9.86 28.96 2.67
CA LEU A 226 -9.18 28.24 1.58
C LEU A 226 -10.17 27.56 0.64
N GLN A 227 -11.25 26.98 1.16
CA GLN A 227 -12.30 26.36 0.35
C GLN A 227 -12.84 27.34 -0.69
N ILE A 228 -13.17 28.57 -0.28
CA ILE A 228 -13.73 29.59 -1.16
C ILE A 228 -12.68 30.07 -2.17
N VAL A 229 -11.40 30.19 -1.76
CA VAL A 229 -10.31 30.55 -2.67
C VAL A 229 -10.11 29.49 -3.75
N TYR A 230 -10.11 28.20 -3.39
CA TYR A 230 -10.04 27.10 -4.35
C TYR A 230 -11.24 27.09 -5.31
N GLU A 231 -12.45 27.26 -4.77
CA GLU A 231 -13.67 27.29 -5.59
C GLU A 231 -13.69 28.49 -6.54
N PHE A 232 -13.32 29.67 -6.05
CA PHE A 232 -13.18 30.89 -6.85
C PHE A 232 -12.19 30.69 -8.00
N PHE A 233 -11.02 30.10 -7.73
CA PHE A 233 -10.02 29.86 -8.76
C PHE A 233 -10.47 28.81 -9.79
N LEU A 234 -11.17 27.76 -9.35
CA LEU A 234 -11.78 26.80 -10.27
C LEU A 234 -12.83 27.45 -11.16
N ARG A 235 -13.75 28.27 -10.62
CA ARG A 235 -14.73 29.01 -11.44
C ARG A 235 -14.04 29.96 -12.41
N PHE A 236 -12.97 30.64 -11.98
CA PHE A 236 -12.14 31.47 -12.85
C PHE A 236 -11.54 30.67 -14.03
N LEU A 237 -10.95 29.50 -13.76
CA LEU A 237 -10.40 28.63 -14.81
C LEU A 237 -11.46 28.03 -15.71
N GLU A 238 -12.64 27.67 -15.19
CA GLU A 238 -13.75 27.05 -15.92
C GLU A 238 -14.57 28.05 -16.72
N SER A 239 -14.46 29.36 -16.42
CA SER A 239 -15.19 30.41 -17.11
C SER A 239 -15.00 30.33 -18.64
N PRO A 240 -16.08 30.45 -19.43
CA PRO A 240 -15.99 30.48 -20.89
C PRO A 240 -15.26 31.74 -21.40
N GLU A 241 -15.15 32.79 -20.59
CA GLU A 241 -14.46 34.04 -20.91
C GLU A 241 -12.95 33.99 -20.55
N PHE A 242 -12.48 32.85 -20.03
CA PHE A 242 -11.07 32.69 -19.67
C PHE A 242 -10.16 32.74 -20.90
N ASN A 243 -9.28 33.74 -20.95
CA ASN A 243 -8.30 33.92 -22.01
C ASN A 243 -6.92 33.41 -21.59
N ILE A 244 -6.48 32.34 -22.25
CA ILE A 244 -5.19 31.68 -21.98
C ILE A 244 -4.01 32.64 -22.21
N SER A 245 -4.11 33.59 -23.13
CA SER A 245 -3.00 34.49 -23.48
C SER A 245 -2.60 35.41 -22.32
N TYR A 246 -3.57 35.87 -21.53
CA TYR A 246 -3.32 36.73 -20.37
C TYR A 246 -2.77 35.93 -19.19
N ALA A 247 -3.27 34.71 -18.98
CA ALA A 247 -2.82 33.83 -17.90
C ALA A 247 -1.45 33.17 -18.16
N LYS A 248 -1.07 32.95 -19.43
CA LYS A 248 0.14 32.18 -19.80
C LYS A 248 1.45 32.74 -19.23
N LYS A 249 1.54 34.06 -19.01
CA LYS A 249 2.73 34.70 -18.42
C LYS A 249 2.78 34.57 -16.89
N LEU A 250 1.64 34.30 -16.26
CA LEU A 250 1.46 34.29 -14.82
C LEU A 250 1.46 32.86 -14.25
N ILE A 251 0.88 31.91 -14.99
CA ILE A 251 0.93 30.47 -14.69
C ILE A 251 2.16 29.89 -15.38
N ASP A 252 3.31 30.03 -14.73
CA ASP A 252 4.61 29.56 -15.20
C ASP A 252 5.03 28.24 -14.52
N HIS A 253 6.25 27.77 -14.79
CA HIS A 253 6.78 26.55 -14.17
C HIS A 253 6.90 26.66 -12.65
N LYS A 254 7.17 27.87 -12.13
CA LYS A 254 7.29 28.09 -10.67
C LYS A 254 5.92 27.94 -10.00
N PHE A 255 4.88 28.54 -10.59
CA PHE A 255 3.50 28.38 -10.12
C PHE A 255 3.11 26.89 -10.08
N ILE A 256 3.43 26.13 -11.13
CA ILE A 256 3.11 24.70 -11.18
C ILE A 256 3.86 23.90 -10.10
N ASN A 257 5.15 24.16 -9.89
CA ASN A 257 5.89 23.47 -8.83
C ASN A 257 5.29 23.75 -7.44
N GLN A 258 5.00 25.02 -7.14
CA GLN A 258 4.36 25.38 -5.86
C GLN A 258 2.97 24.76 -5.70
N LEU A 259 2.22 24.60 -6.79
CA LEU A 259 0.94 23.90 -6.79
C LEU A 259 1.10 22.39 -6.56
N LEU A 260 2.13 21.77 -7.17
CA LEU A 260 2.44 20.36 -7.01
C LEU A 260 2.90 20.03 -5.59
N ASP A 261 3.70 20.92 -4.98
CA ASP A 261 4.14 20.75 -3.59
C ASP A 261 2.95 20.62 -2.63
N LEU A 262 1.84 21.31 -2.90
CA LEU A 262 0.64 21.25 -2.06
C LEU A 262 -0.08 19.89 -2.06
N PHE A 263 0.20 18.99 -3.03
CA PHE A 263 -0.42 17.67 -3.08
C PHE A 263 -0.02 16.76 -1.91
N ASP A 264 1.06 17.09 -1.19
CA ASP A 264 1.44 16.36 0.02
C ASP A 264 0.61 16.77 1.26
N SER A 265 -0.40 17.64 1.10
CA SER A 265 -1.30 18.04 2.20
C SER A 265 -2.01 16.82 2.80
N GLU A 266 -2.06 16.73 4.13
CA GLU A 266 -2.77 15.66 4.83
C GLU A 266 -4.30 15.78 4.68
N ASP A 267 -4.82 16.98 4.38
CA ASP A 267 -6.25 17.23 4.22
C ASP A 267 -6.76 16.73 2.85
N PRO A 268 -7.58 15.67 2.79
CA PRO A 268 -8.08 15.12 1.52
C PRO A 268 -8.95 16.11 0.75
N ARG A 269 -9.59 17.07 1.44
CA ARG A 269 -10.42 18.09 0.78
C ARG A 269 -9.56 19.02 -0.05
N GLU A 270 -8.40 19.42 0.47
CA GLU A 270 -7.44 20.26 -0.25
C GLU A 270 -6.91 19.52 -1.48
N ARG A 271 -6.53 18.24 -1.34
CA ARG A 271 -6.04 17.41 -2.44
C ARG A 271 -7.07 17.24 -3.56
N ASP A 272 -8.36 17.13 -3.26
CA ASP A 272 -9.41 17.01 -4.28
C ASP A 272 -9.57 18.30 -5.12
N PHE A 273 -9.45 19.48 -4.48
CA PHE A 273 -9.44 20.76 -5.20
C PHE A 273 -8.16 20.93 -6.03
N LEU A 274 -7.00 20.56 -5.48
CA LEU A 274 -5.72 20.58 -6.21
C LEU A 274 -5.77 19.68 -7.44
N LYS A 275 -6.31 18.47 -7.29
CA LYS A 275 -6.53 17.51 -8.37
C LYS A 275 -7.30 18.12 -9.53
N THR A 276 -8.47 18.69 -9.22
CA THR A 276 -9.34 19.32 -10.21
C THR A 276 -8.65 20.53 -10.84
N THR A 277 -7.98 21.35 -10.04
CA THR A 277 -7.27 22.57 -10.50
C THR A 277 -6.15 22.21 -11.47
N LEU A 278 -5.28 21.27 -11.10
CA LEU A 278 -4.17 20.81 -11.93
C LEU A 278 -4.67 20.18 -13.23
N HIS A 279 -5.73 19.37 -13.17
CA HIS A 279 -6.33 18.77 -14.37
C HIS A 279 -6.87 19.84 -15.34
N ARG A 280 -7.57 20.88 -14.85
CA ARG A 280 -8.04 22.00 -15.68
C ARG A 280 -6.87 22.77 -16.31
N ILE A 281 -5.81 23.03 -15.54
CA ILE A 281 -4.59 23.68 -16.04
C ILE A 281 -3.95 22.82 -17.13
N TYR A 282 -3.78 21.51 -16.92
CA TYR A 282 -3.22 20.59 -17.91
C TYR A 282 -4.04 20.56 -19.22
N GLY A 283 -5.37 20.59 -19.10
CA GLY A 283 -6.28 20.64 -20.24
C GLY A 283 -6.12 21.90 -21.08
N LYS A 284 -6.09 23.08 -20.43
CA LYS A 284 -6.04 24.40 -21.10
C LYS A 284 -4.64 24.82 -21.57
N PHE A 285 -3.59 24.52 -20.81
CA PHE A 285 -2.23 24.99 -21.10
C PHE A 285 -1.38 23.91 -21.77
N LEU A 286 -1.48 23.82 -23.10
CA LEU A 286 -0.74 22.84 -23.90
C LEU A 286 0.78 22.91 -23.70
N ASN A 287 1.34 24.11 -23.51
CA ASN A 287 2.77 24.34 -23.30
C ASN A 287 3.29 23.83 -21.96
N LEU A 288 2.42 23.64 -20.96
CA LEU A 288 2.81 23.16 -19.63
C LEU A 288 2.72 21.63 -19.52
N ARG A 289 2.08 20.93 -20.46
CA ARG A 289 1.84 19.48 -20.36
C ARG A 289 3.10 18.64 -20.20
N ALA A 290 4.15 18.98 -20.93
CA ALA A 290 5.43 18.26 -20.83
C ALA A 290 6.09 18.49 -19.47
N PHE A 291 6.04 19.73 -18.97
CA PHE A 291 6.57 20.09 -17.66
C PHE A 291 5.81 19.40 -16.53
N ILE A 292 4.47 19.46 -16.52
CA ILE A 292 3.63 18.80 -15.51
C ILE A 292 3.90 17.30 -15.46
N ARG A 293 3.94 16.60 -16.61
CA ARG A 293 4.24 15.16 -16.65
C ARG A 293 5.63 14.85 -16.08
N ARG A 294 6.64 15.66 -16.45
CA ARG A 294 8.01 15.48 -15.92
C ARG A 294 8.07 15.72 -14.41
N SER A 295 7.41 16.76 -13.90
CA SER A 295 7.39 17.06 -12.47
C SER A 295 6.68 15.97 -11.66
N ILE A 296 5.53 15.46 -12.13
CA ILE A 296 4.84 14.34 -11.48
C ILE A 296 5.72 13.07 -11.51
N ASN A 297 6.40 12.80 -12.63
CA ASN A 297 7.34 11.67 -12.69
C ASN A 297 8.48 11.79 -11.68
N ASN A 298 9.03 12.98 -11.50
CA ASN A 298 10.08 13.20 -10.49
C ASN A 298 9.55 12.95 -9.07
N ILE A 299 8.33 13.40 -8.77
CA ILE A 299 7.66 13.12 -7.49
C ILE A 299 7.49 11.61 -7.30
N PHE A 300 7.03 10.88 -8.33
CA PHE A 300 6.93 9.42 -8.25
C PHE A 300 8.29 8.74 -8.08
N PHE A 301 9.36 9.21 -8.74
CA PHE A 301 10.69 8.64 -8.54
C PHE A 301 11.17 8.83 -7.09
N GLN A 302 11.02 10.02 -6.55
CA GLN A 302 11.34 10.29 -5.15
C GLN A 302 10.48 9.43 -4.20
N PHE A 303 9.18 9.30 -4.48
CA PHE A 303 8.28 8.46 -3.70
C PHE A 303 8.67 6.98 -3.74
N ILE A 304 8.96 6.42 -4.92
CA ILE A 304 9.25 4.98 -5.08
C ILE A 304 10.62 4.60 -4.51
N TYR A 305 11.64 5.47 -4.69
CA TYR A 305 13.03 5.09 -4.47
C TYR A 305 13.69 5.77 -3.26
N GLU A 306 13.11 6.85 -2.73
CA GLU A 306 13.73 7.62 -1.64
C GLU A 306 12.87 7.66 -0.37
N THR A 307 11.63 8.15 -0.46
CA THR A 307 10.84 8.47 0.74
C THR A 307 9.81 7.43 1.12
N GLU A 308 9.27 6.66 0.16
CA GLU A 308 8.11 5.76 0.31
C GLU A 308 6.89 6.43 0.97
N ARG A 309 6.83 7.76 0.96
CA ARG A 309 5.78 8.55 1.59
C ARG A 309 5.45 9.79 0.78
N HIS A 310 4.18 9.90 0.41
CA HIS A 310 3.59 11.08 -0.21
C HIS A 310 2.05 10.93 -0.17
N ASN A 311 1.32 11.94 0.30
CA ASN A 311 -0.14 11.84 0.52
C ASN A 311 -0.96 11.92 -0.78
N GLY A 312 -0.48 12.65 -1.79
CA GLY A 312 -1.20 12.93 -3.04
C GLY A 312 -1.03 11.94 -4.20
N VAL A 313 -0.51 10.72 -3.95
CA VAL A 313 -0.20 9.74 -5.03
C VAL A 313 -1.47 9.30 -5.75
N ALA A 314 -2.55 9.03 -5.02
CA ALA A 314 -3.83 8.62 -5.59
C ALA A 314 -4.39 9.70 -6.53
N GLU A 315 -4.37 10.96 -6.09
CA GLU A 315 -4.88 12.09 -6.87
C GLU A 315 -4.05 12.34 -8.13
N PHE A 316 -2.72 12.19 -8.06
CA PHE A 316 -1.89 12.24 -9.27
C PHE A 316 -2.26 11.13 -10.26
N LEU A 317 -2.49 9.91 -9.78
CA LEU A 317 -2.90 8.80 -10.63
C LEU A 317 -4.28 9.02 -11.27
N GLU A 318 -5.26 9.61 -10.56
CA GLU A 318 -6.55 9.96 -11.18
C GLU A 318 -6.40 10.93 -12.35
N ILE A 319 -5.56 11.96 -12.18
CA ILE A 319 -5.27 12.93 -13.25
C ILE A 319 -4.58 12.21 -14.42
N LEU A 320 -3.60 11.37 -14.13
CA LEU A 320 -2.86 10.63 -15.15
C LEU A 320 -3.75 9.63 -15.88
N GLY A 321 -4.67 8.95 -15.20
CA GLY A 321 -5.65 8.08 -15.83
C GLY A 321 -6.48 8.80 -16.89
N SER A 322 -6.93 10.03 -16.59
CA SER A 322 -7.63 10.88 -17.57
C SER A 322 -6.71 11.28 -18.74
N ILE A 323 -5.45 11.61 -18.44
CA ILE A 323 -4.44 11.97 -19.46
C ILE A 323 -4.12 10.79 -20.38
N ILE A 324 -3.96 9.58 -19.83
CA ILE A 324 -3.65 8.35 -20.56
C ILE A 324 -4.78 8.01 -21.52
N ASN A 325 -6.04 8.13 -21.08
CA ASN A 325 -7.17 7.93 -21.97
C ASN A 325 -7.17 8.90 -23.17
N GLY A 326 -6.61 10.10 -22.99
CA GLY A 326 -6.44 11.11 -24.04
C GLY A 326 -5.22 10.92 -24.95
N PHE A 327 -4.40 9.88 -24.79
CA PHE A 327 -3.24 9.66 -25.64
C PHE A 327 -3.63 9.38 -27.10
N ALA A 328 -2.84 9.97 -28.01
CA ALA A 328 -2.97 9.71 -29.43
C ALA A 328 -2.28 8.37 -29.78
N LEU A 329 -2.85 7.65 -30.74
CA LEU A 329 -2.26 6.46 -31.32
C LEU A 329 -1.50 6.81 -32.61
N PRO A 330 -0.33 6.21 -32.88
CA PRO A 330 0.38 5.24 -32.02
C PRO A 330 0.95 5.89 -30.75
N LEU A 331 1.06 5.11 -29.68
CA LEU A 331 1.64 5.58 -28.42
C LEU A 331 3.10 6.01 -28.62
N LYS A 332 3.45 7.19 -28.10
CA LYS A 332 4.83 7.66 -28.08
C LYS A 332 5.68 6.83 -27.12
N GLU A 333 6.95 6.65 -27.47
CA GLU A 333 7.93 5.95 -26.63
C GLU A 333 8.06 6.54 -25.22
N GLU A 334 7.92 7.86 -25.06
CA GLU A 334 7.91 8.49 -23.72
C GLU A 334 6.79 7.97 -22.81
N HIS A 335 5.66 7.56 -23.38
CA HIS A 335 4.53 7.02 -22.62
C HIS A 335 4.75 5.55 -22.23
N LYS A 336 5.36 4.77 -23.12
CA LYS A 336 5.75 3.38 -22.82
C LYS A 336 6.80 3.33 -21.70
N LEU A 337 7.80 4.20 -21.77
CA LEU A 337 8.80 4.36 -20.70
C LEU A 337 8.16 4.81 -19.37
N PHE A 338 7.10 5.61 -19.42
CA PHE A 338 6.35 5.99 -18.23
C PHE A 338 5.63 4.80 -17.60
N LEU A 339 4.98 3.95 -18.40
CA LEU A 339 4.37 2.70 -17.91
C LEU A 339 5.43 1.80 -17.25
N SER A 340 6.54 1.53 -17.93
CA SER A 340 7.52 0.54 -17.47
C SER A 340 8.41 1.01 -16.32
N ASN A 341 8.79 2.28 -16.30
CA ASN A 341 9.71 2.81 -15.28
C ASN A 341 9.01 3.46 -14.08
N VAL A 342 7.72 3.80 -14.20
CA VAL A 342 6.98 4.50 -13.14
C VAL A 342 5.76 3.73 -12.68
N LEU A 343 4.79 3.44 -13.54
CA LEU A 343 3.55 2.78 -13.13
C LEU A 343 3.78 1.35 -12.61
N ILE A 344 4.55 0.53 -13.32
CA ILE A 344 4.84 -0.84 -12.84
C ILE A 344 5.61 -0.80 -11.50
N PRO A 345 6.69 -0.02 -11.31
CA PRO A 345 7.38 0.07 -10.02
C PRO A 345 6.58 0.67 -8.86
N LEU A 346 5.52 1.45 -9.10
CA LEU A 346 4.64 1.95 -8.03
C LEU A 346 3.99 0.82 -7.21
N HIS A 347 3.86 -0.39 -7.77
CA HIS A 347 3.34 -1.56 -7.06
C HIS A 347 4.28 -2.07 -5.95
N LYS A 348 5.55 -1.64 -5.94
CA LYS A 348 6.55 -2.10 -4.97
C LYS A 348 6.30 -1.52 -3.58
N VAL A 349 5.84 -0.28 -3.49
CA VAL A 349 5.76 0.49 -2.23
C VAL A 349 4.79 -0.16 -1.24
N LYS A 350 5.10 -0.09 0.06
CA LYS A 350 4.30 -0.74 1.12
C LYS A 350 2.86 -0.20 1.19
N SER A 351 2.68 1.12 1.07
CA SER A 351 1.40 1.85 1.15
C SER A 351 0.53 1.76 -0.11
N LEU A 352 0.72 0.72 -0.94
CA LEU A 352 -0.02 0.51 -2.19
C LEU A 352 -1.55 0.59 -2.00
N VAL A 353 -2.05 0.16 -0.84
CA VAL A 353 -3.48 0.12 -0.55
C VAL A 353 -4.17 1.47 -0.76
N LEU A 354 -3.48 2.58 -0.47
CA LEU A 354 -4.03 3.94 -0.55
C LEU A 354 -4.33 4.40 -1.98
N TYR A 355 -3.68 3.83 -3.00
CA TYR A 355 -3.76 4.32 -4.38
C TYR A 355 -3.90 3.20 -5.43
N HIS A 356 -4.01 1.95 -5.00
CA HIS A 356 -4.09 0.79 -5.89
C HIS A 356 -5.21 0.89 -6.93
N PRO A 357 -6.48 1.24 -6.58
CA PRO A 357 -7.54 1.32 -7.58
C PRO A 357 -7.23 2.31 -8.72
N GLN A 358 -6.61 3.45 -8.39
CA GLN A 358 -6.22 4.47 -9.35
C GLN A 358 -5.05 4.00 -10.22
N LEU A 359 -4.11 3.24 -9.65
CA LEU A 359 -2.98 2.67 -10.36
C LEU A 359 -3.42 1.58 -11.34
N ALA A 360 -4.23 0.62 -10.88
CA ALA A 360 -4.81 -0.43 -11.71
C ALA A 360 -5.59 0.16 -12.88
N TYR A 361 -6.42 1.19 -12.63
CA TYR A 361 -7.10 1.93 -13.68
C TYR A 361 -6.11 2.50 -14.72
N CYS A 362 -5.01 3.13 -14.30
CA CYS A 362 -4.00 3.65 -15.23
C CYS A 362 -3.37 2.54 -16.08
N VAL A 363 -3.08 1.39 -15.49
CA VAL A 363 -2.48 0.24 -16.18
C VAL A 363 -3.45 -0.34 -17.21
N VAL A 364 -4.69 -0.62 -16.83
CA VAL A 364 -5.74 -1.12 -17.74
C VAL A 364 -5.96 -0.14 -18.90
N GLN A 365 -6.00 1.16 -18.62
CA GLN A 365 -6.15 2.17 -19.67
C GLN A 365 -4.98 2.23 -20.65
N PHE A 366 -3.76 1.88 -20.23
CA PHE A 366 -2.64 1.72 -21.16
C PHE A 366 -2.85 0.51 -22.08
N LEU A 367 -3.33 -0.61 -21.54
CA LEU A 367 -3.55 -1.84 -22.29
C LEU A 367 -4.72 -1.72 -23.28
N GLU A 368 -5.78 -0.99 -22.93
CA GLU A 368 -6.86 -0.66 -23.89
C GLU A 368 -6.36 0.15 -25.10
N LYS A 369 -5.30 0.95 -24.94
CA LYS A 369 -4.69 1.72 -26.04
C LYS A 369 -3.73 0.89 -26.88
N ASP A 370 -2.95 0.02 -26.25
CA ASP A 370 -1.95 -0.83 -26.91
C ASP A 370 -1.74 -2.14 -26.12
N GLN A 371 -2.40 -3.21 -26.57
CA GLN A 371 -2.35 -4.52 -25.94
C GLN A 371 -0.97 -5.20 -26.05
N SER A 372 -0.09 -4.75 -26.96
CA SER A 372 1.26 -5.33 -27.10
C SER A 372 2.13 -5.14 -25.85
N LEU A 373 1.74 -4.21 -24.98
CA LEU A 373 2.40 -3.93 -23.70
C LEU A 373 2.04 -4.93 -22.59
N THR A 374 1.04 -5.79 -22.81
CA THR A 374 0.52 -6.71 -21.79
C THR A 374 1.59 -7.65 -21.22
N TYR A 375 2.45 -8.20 -22.10
CA TYR A 375 3.55 -9.07 -21.67
C TYR A 375 4.49 -8.37 -20.70
N GLU A 376 4.85 -7.11 -20.97
CA GLU A 376 5.73 -6.31 -20.11
C GLU A 376 5.08 -6.00 -18.76
N VAL A 377 3.79 -5.63 -18.76
CA VAL A 377 3.02 -5.35 -17.55
C VAL A 377 2.90 -6.58 -16.65
N ILE A 378 2.42 -7.71 -17.18
CA ILE A 378 2.20 -8.93 -16.39
C ILE A 378 3.53 -9.47 -15.87
N THR A 379 4.59 -9.48 -16.68
CA THR A 379 5.92 -9.89 -16.22
C THR A 379 6.44 -8.97 -15.13
N GLY A 380 6.17 -7.65 -15.24
CA GLY A 380 6.49 -6.66 -14.22
C GLY A 380 5.76 -6.89 -12.89
N LEU A 381 4.45 -7.15 -12.93
CA LEU A 381 3.66 -7.49 -11.74
C LEU A 381 4.13 -8.79 -11.10
N LEU A 382 4.36 -9.84 -11.90
CA LEU A 382 4.89 -11.12 -11.41
C LEU A 382 6.29 -10.96 -10.78
N ARG A 383 7.12 -10.06 -11.31
CA ARG A 383 8.44 -9.72 -10.73
C ARG A 383 8.31 -9.05 -9.35
N TYR A 384 7.31 -8.20 -9.16
CA TYR A 384 7.08 -7.48 -7.90
C TYR A 384 6.05 -8.15 -6.97
N TRP A 385 5.73 -9.41 -7.23
CA TRP A 385 4.73 -10.15 -6.47
C TRP A 385 4.99 -10.11 -4.95
N PRO A 386 4.02 -9.66 -4.14
CA PRO A 386 4.16 -9.60 -2.68
C PRO A 386 4.34 -10.99 -2.07
N LYS A 387 5.37 -11.17 -1.23
CA LYS A 387 5.65 -12.47 -0.55
C LYS A 387 5.32 -12.47 0.94
N VAL A 388 5.20 -11.28 1.54
CA VAL A 388 5.05 -11.08 3.00
C VAL A 388 3.88 -10.16 3.36
N ASN A 389 3.05 -9.78 2.38
CA ASN A 389 1.91 -8.89 2.56
C ASN A 389 0.72 -9.46 1.78
N SER A 390 -0.14 -10.21 2.49
CA SER A 390 -1.32 -10.88 1.91
C SER A 390 -2.35 -9.89 1.35
N PRO A 391 -2.67 -8.74 2.00
CA PRO A 391 -3.54 -7.73 1.40
C PRO A 391 -3.06 -7.26 0.02
N LYS A 392 -1.76 -6.96 -0.12
CA LYS A 392 -1.17 -6.61 -1.43
C LYS A 392 -1.26 -7.76 -2.43
N GLU A 393 -1.08 -9.01 -1.99
CA GLU A 393 -1.23 -10.17 -2.87
C GLU A 393 -2.68 -10.28 -3.43
N VAL A 394 -3.69 -10.01 -2.59
CA VAL A 394 -5.10 -9.93 -3.03
C VAL A 394 -5.32 -8.77 -4.02
N MET A 395 -4.68 -7.62 -3.81
CA MET A 395 -4.73 -6.49 -4.74
C MET A 395 -4.14 -6.83 -6.10
N PHE A 396 -2.97 -7.47 -6.16
CA PHE A 396 -2.35 -7.92 -7.41
C PHE A 396 -3.23 -8.94 -8.14
N LEU A 397 -3.85 -9.87 -7.41
CA LEU A 397 -4.82 -10.80 -7.99
C LEU A 397 -6.04 -10.07 -8.55
N ASN A 398 -6.47 -8.98 -7.92
CA ASN A 398 -7.58 -8.17 -8.44
C ASN A 398 -7.20 -7.45 -9.74
N GLU A 399 -6.06 -6.77 -9.74
CA GLU A 399 -5.58 -6.03 -10.92
C GLU A 399 -5.33 -6.96 -12.11
N ILE A 400 -4.74 -8.13 -11.88
CA ILE A 400 -4.49 -9.08 -12.98
C ILE A 400 -5.80 -9.58 -13.58
N GLU A 401 -6.87 -9.75 -12.79
CA GLU A 401 -8.17 -10.14 -13.35
C GLU A 401 -8.72 -9.03 -14.25
N GLU A 402 -8.65 -7.78 -13.80
CA GLU A 402 -9.06 -6.62 -14.61
C GLU A 402 -8.23 -6.49 -15.90
N ILE A 403 -6.94 -6.83 -15.86
CA ILE A 403 -6.08 -6.90 -17.06
C ILE A 403 -6.52 -8.05 -17.98
N LEU A 404 -6.87 -9.21 -17.42
CA LEU A 404 -7.33 -10.34 -18.21
C LEU A 404 -8.67 -10.05 -18.89
N ASP A 405 -9.54 -9.22 -18.35
CA ASP A 405 -10.82 -8.87 -19.01
C ASP A 405 -10.63 -8.07 -20.32
N VAL A 406 -9.47 -7.44 -20.53
CA VAL A 406 -9.17 -6.63 -21.71
C VAL A 406 -8.09 -7.21 -22.62
N ILE A 407 -7.51 -8.37 -22.27
CA ILE A 407 -6.44 -9.02 -23.07
C ILE A 407 -7.02 -9.66 -24.34
N ASP A 408 -6.20 -9.85 -25.37
CA ASP A 408 -6.56 -10.68 -26.52
C ASP A 408 -6.00 -12.11 -26.38
N VAL A 409 -6.46 -13.01 -27.27
CA VAL A 409 -6.05 -14.42 -27.27
C VAL A 409 -4.55 -14.58 -27.53
N HIS A 410 -3.97 -13.73 -28.39
CA HIS A 410 -2.57 -13.85 -28.79
C HIS A 410 -1.60 -13.39 -27.70
N GLU A 411 -1.88 -12.29 -27.00
CA GLU A 411 -1.05 -11.84 -25.88
C GLU A 411 -1.22 -12.77 -24.67
N PHE A 412 -2.43 -13.30 -24.44
CA PHE A 412 -2.67 -14.28 -23.37
C PHE A 412 -1.77 -15.52 -23.49
N GLN A 413 -1.60 -16.07 -24.69
CA GLN A 413 -0.74 -17.23 -24.93
C GLN A 413 0.73 -16.98 -24.53
N LYS A 414 1.20 -15.73 -24.57
CA LYS A 414 2.58 -15.38 -24.17
C LYS A 414 2.76 -15.37 -22.65
N ILE A 415 1.69 -15.09 -21.89
CA ILE A 415 1.73 -14.93 -20.43
C ILE A 415 1.12 -16.09 -19.65
N MET A 416 0.34 -16.97 -20.29
CA MET A 416 -0.46 -18.00 -19.59
C MET A 416 0.40 -18.91 -18.71
N CYS A 417 1.56 -19.38 -19.17
CA CYS A 417 2.42 -20.28 -18.39
C CYS A 417 2.92 -19.65 -17.08
N PRO A 418 3.62 -18.48 -17.09
CA PRO A 418 4.07 -17.86 -15.85
C PRO A 418 2.90 -17.40 -14.97
N LEU A 419 1.80 -16.93 -15.55
CA LEU A 419 0.62 -16.50 -14.82
C LEU A 419 -0.05 -17.67 -14.07
N PHE A 420 -0.39 -18.76 -14.75
CA PHE A 420 -1.06 -19.90 -14.13
C PHE A 420 -0.15 -20.66 -13.17
N THR A 421 1.16 -20.65 -13.40
CA THR A 421 2.12 -21.13 -12.39
C THR A 421 2.02 -20.31 -11.10
N LYS A 422 1.85 -18.99 -11.22
CA LYS A 422 1.70 -18.12 -10.05
C LYS A 422 0.34 -18.27 -9.39
N LEU A 423 -0.76 -18.29 -10.16
CA LEU A 423 -2.11 -18.55 -9.64
C LEU A 423 -2.18 -19.89 -8.90
N SER A 424 -1.55 -20.93 -9.44
CA SER A 424 -1.40 -22.24 -8.79
C SER A 424 -0.79 -22.10 -7.40
N GLN A 425 0.29 -21.32 -7.23
CA GLN A 425 0.86 -21.04 -5.91
C GLN A 425 -0.10 -20.29 -4.98
N CYS A 426 -0.86 -19.32 -5.48
CA CYS A 426 -1.83 -18.56 -4.70
C CYS A 426 -2.99 -19.45 -4.22
N VAL A 427 -3.47 -20.38 -5.05
CA VAL A 427 -4.48 -21.37 -4.66
C VAL A 427 -3.98 -22.29 -3.55
N ALA A 428 -2.70 -22.68 -3.59
CA ALA A 428 -2.05 -23.46 -2.53
C ALA A 428 -1.73 -22.66 -1.25
N SER A 429 -2.00 -21.35 -1.22
CA SER A 429 -1.72 -20.52 -0.05
C SER A 429 -2.51 -21.02 1.17
N SER A 430 -1.88 -20.94 2.34
CA SER A 430 -2.59 -21.20 3.61
C SER A 430 -3.46 -20.01 4.03
N HIS A 431 -3.23 -18.84 3.44
CA HIS A 431 -3.97 -17.62 3.73
C HIS A 431 -5.28 -17.60 2.93
N PHE A 432 -6.41 -17.79 3.63
CA PHE A 432 -7.68 -18.05 2.96
C PHE A 432 -8.10 -16.95 1.98
N GLN A 433 -7.88 -15.66 2.27
CA GLN A 433 -8.28 -14.57 1.37
C GLN A 433 -7.52 -14.59 0.04
N VAL A 434 -6.26 -15.04 0.05
CA VAL A 434 -5.44 -15.15 -1.17
C VAL A 434 -5.95 -16.32 -2.01
N SER A 435 -6.14 -17.49 -1.38
CA SER A 435 -6.64 -18.68 -2.06
C SER A 435 -8.05 -18.49 -2.60
N GLU A 436 -8.93 -17.85 -1.83
CA GLU A 436 -10.30 -17.49 -2.25
C GLU A 436 -10.28 -16.56 -3.46
N ARG A 437 -9.53 -15.45 -3.38
CA ARG A 437 -9.44 -14.48 -4.47
C ARG A 437 -8.89 -15.10 -5.75
N ALA A 438 -7.89 -15.99 -5.64
CA ALA A 438 -7.33 -16.71 -6.77
C ALA A 438 -8.34 -17.70 -7.38
N LEU A 439 -9.10 -18.42 -6.55
CA LEU A 439 -10.11 -19.37 -7.03
C LEU A 439 -11.31 -18.69 -7.72
N TYR A 440 -11.59 -17.41 -7.41
CA TYR A 440 -12.61 -16.66 -8.13
C TYR A 440 -12.31 -16.41 -9.61
N TYR A 441 -11.08 -16.63 -10.08
CA TYR A 441 -10.78 -16.62 -11.51
C TYR A 441 -11.58 -17.69 -12.28
N TRP A 442 -11.93 -18.81 -11.62
CA TRP A 442 -12.77 -19.87 -12.19
C TRP A 442 -14.25 -19.48 -12.29
N ASN A 443 -14.65 -18.34 -11.73
CA ASN A 443 -16.01 -17.79 -11.85
C ASN A 443 -16.12 -16.72 -12.95
N ASN A 444 -15.00 -16.26 -13.51
CA ASN A 444 -14.98 -15.28 -14.58
C ASN A 444 -15.12 -16.00 -15.93
N ASP A 445 -16.26 -15.83 -16.60
CA ASP A 445 -16.60 -16.49 -17.86
C ASP A 445 -15.54 -16.23 -18.95
N TYR A 446 -14.98 -15.02 -19.00
CA TYR A 446 -13.97 -14.67 -19.98
C TYR A 446 -12.67 -15.42 -19.72
N VAL A 447 -12.17 -15.40 -18.48
CA VAL A 447 -10.97 -16.15 -18.09
C VAL A 447 -11.15 -17.65 -18.31
N VAL A 448 -12.32 -18.20 -17.96
CA VAL A 448 -12.64 -19.62 -18.17
C VAL A 448 -12.65 -19.98 -19.66
N SER A 449 -13.19 -19.11 -20.53
CA SER A 449 -13.17 -19.35 -21.97
C SER A 449 -11.74 -19.40 -22.53
N MET A 450 -10.88 -18.46 -22.10
CA MET A 450 -9.47 -18.40 -22.48
C MET A 450 -8.67 -19.60 -21.96
N MET A 451 -9.01 -20.08 -20.75
CA MET A 451 -8.46 -21.30 -20.19
C MET A 451 -8.87 -22.53 -20.98
N ALA A 452 -10.14 -22.64 -21.39
CA ALA A 452 -10.66 -23.78 -22.14
C ALA A 452 -9.96 -23.93 -23.50
N GLU A 453 -9.71 -22.82 -24.21
CA GLU A 453 -8.99 -22.84 -25.49
C GLU A 453 -7.53 -23.30 -25.35
N ASN A 454 -6.90 -23.06 -24.19
CA ASN A 454 -5.49 -23.36 -23.93
C ASN A 454 -5.30 -24.45 -22.86
N ILE A 455 -6.33 -25.28 -22.63
CA ILE A 455 -6.41 -26.20 -21.49
C ILE A 455 -5.29 -27.24 -21.45
N LYS A 456 -4.81 -27.66 -22.63
CA LYS A 456 -3.71 -28.62 -22.78
C LYS A 456 -2.41 -28.18 -22.11
N VAL A 457 -2.19 -26.87 -22.03
CA VAL A 457 -1.00 -26.30 -21.37
C VAL A 457 -1.33 -25.90 -19.94
N ILE A 458 -2.53 -25.38 -19.69
CA ILE A 458 -2.92 -24.83 -18.38
C ILE A 458 -3.24 -25.92 -17.36
N MET A 459 -4.01 -26.95 -17.73
CA MET A 459 -4.47 -27.99 -16.79
C MET A 459 -3.31 -28.71 -16.09
N PRO A 460 -2.24 -29.15 -16.78
CA PRO A 460 -1.09 -29.77 -16.11
C PRO A 460 -0.39 -28.86 -15.07
N LEU A 461 -0.47 -27.54 -15.23
CA LEU A 461 0.14 -26.57 -14.31
C LEU A 461 -0.68 -26.36 -13.03
N ILE A 462 -2.01 -26.37 -13.14
CA ILE A 462 -2.93 -26.10 -12.02
C ILE A 462 -3.36 -27.38 -11.28
N PHE A 463 -3.45 -28.51 -11.99
CA PHE A 463 -4.00 -29.76 -11.47
C PHE A 463 -3.28 -30.26 -10.20
N PRO A 464 -1.93 -30.36 -10.16
CA PRO A 464 -1.23 -30.87 -8.98
C PRO A 464 -1.57 -30.08 -7.71
N THR A 465 -1.70 -28.77 -7.85
CA THR A 465 -2.01 -27.86 -6.74
C THR A 465 -3.47 -27.95 -6.32
N LEU A 466 -4.41 -27.93 -7.27
CA LEU A 466 -5.84 -28.08 -6.98
C LEU A 466 -6.11 -29.40 -6.24
N PHE A 467 -5.57 -30.51 -6.76
CA PHE A 467 -5.75 -31.83 -6.17
C PHE A 467 -5.09 -31.97 -4.79
N LYS A 468 -3.93 -31.33 -4.56
CA LYS A 468 -3.30 -31.31 -3.24
C LYS A 468 -4.11 -30.48 -2.25
N THR A 469 -4.64 -29.34 -2.69
CA THR A 469 -5.37 -28.37 -1.86
C THR A 469 -6.73 -28.92 -1.44
N SER A 470 -7.43 -29.65 -2.32
CA SER A 470 -8.71 -30.31 -2.01
C SER A 470 -8.65 -31.32 -0.87
N LYS A 471 -7.46 -31.85 -0.57
CA LYS A 471 -7.25 -32.83 0.52
C LYS A 471 -6.70 -32.22 1.80
N LYS A 472 -5.99 -31.09 1.71
CA LYS A 472 -5.14 -30.58 2.80
C LYS A 472 -5.55 -29.22 3.34
N HIS A 473 -6.39 -28.45 2.64
CA HIS A 473 -6.73 -27.10 3.08
C HIS A 473 -7.63 -27.14 4.33
N TRP A 474 -7.32 -26.30 5.32
CA TRP A 474 -8.03 -26.28 6.62
C TRP A 474 -9.42 -25.62 6.53
N ASN A 475 -9.58 -24.64 5.62
CA ASN A 475 -10.82 -23.91 5.43
C ASN A 475 -11.77 -24.64 4.46
N LYS A 476 -12.98 -24.97 4.92
CA LYS A 476 -14.01 -25.69 4.16
C LYS A 476 -14.53 -24.92 2.94
N THR A 477 -14.60 -23.59 2.99
CA THR A 477 -15.04 -22.77 1.85
C THR A 477 -14.07 -22.90 0.69
N ILE A 478 -12.77 -22.82 0.98
CA ILE A 478 -11.72 -23.02 -0.01
C ILE A 478 -11.79 -24.43 -0.60
N LEU A 479 -12.00 -25.45 0.23
CA LEU A 479 -12.19 -26.82 -0.27
C LEU A 479 -13.34 -26.87 -1.28
N SER A 480 -14.49 -26.28 -0.97
CA SER A 480 -15.64 -26.22 -1.88
C SER A 480 -15.31 -25.51 -3.20
N LEU A 481 -14.60 -24.38 -3.15
CA LEU A 481 -14.18 -23.65 -4.36
C LEU A 481 -13.20 -24.46 -5.21
N VAL A 482 -12.27 -25.18 -4.58
CA VAL A 482 -11.35 -26.08 -5.28
C VAL A 482 -12.10 -27.24 -5.93
N TYR A 483 -13.12 -27.82 -5.27
CA TYR A 483 -13.96 -28.85 -5.88
C TYR A 483 -14.70 -28.33 -7.11
N THR A 484 -15.25 -27.11 -7.05
CA THR A 484 -15.86 -26.46 -8.22
C THR A 484 -14.85 -26.27 -9.34
N ALA A 485 -13.64 -25.78 -9.04
CA ALA A 485 -12.59 -25.58 -10.04
C ALA A 485 -12.12 -26.91 -10.68
N LEU A 486 -11.98 -27.99 -9.90
CA LEU A 486 -11.67 -29.32 -10.40
C LEU A 486 -12.78 -29.86 -11.30
N LYS A 487 -14.05 -29.67 -10.90
CA LYS A 487 -15.20 -30.06 -11.71
C LYS A 487 -15.20 -29.33 -13.06
N LEU A 488 -14.92 -28.03 -13.06
CA LEU A 488 -14.80 -27.27 -14.31
C LEU A 488 -13.69 -27.82 -15.23
N CYS A 489 -12.56 -28.26 -14.67
CA CYS A 489 -11.49 -28.88 -15.46
C CYS A 489 -11.95 -30.21 -16.09
N ILE A 490 -12.71 -31.02 -15.34
CA ILE A 490 -13.30 -32.28 -15.85
C ILE A 490 -14.29 -31.97 -16.97
N ASP A 491 -15.16 -30.97 -16.79
CA ASP A 491 -16.18 -30.59 -17.77
C ASP A 491 -15.55 -30.08 -19.10
N ILE A 492 -14.35 -29.48 -19.05
CA ILE A 492 -13.63 -28.99 -20.24
C ILE A 492 -12.96 -30.15 -21.01
N ASP A 493 -12.15 -30.97 -20.34
CA ASP A 493 -11.44 -32.10 -20.97
C ASP A 493 -11.24 -33.26 -19.97
N PRO A 494 -12.16 -34.25 -19.94
CA PRO A 494 -12.08 -35.39 -19.02
C PRO A 494 -10.85 -36.28 -19.27
N ALA A 495 -10.45 -36.45 -20.54
CA ALA A 495 -9.35 -37.35 -20.89
C ALA A 495 -8.01 -36.78 -20.43
N LEU A 496 -7.79 -35.48 -20.63
CA LEU A 496 -6.61 -34.78 -20.13
C LEU A 496 -6.56 -34.76 -18.60
N PHE A 497 -7.72 -34.65 -17.94
CA PHE A 497 -7.80 -34.69 -16.48
C PHE A 497 -7.32 -36.04 -15.92
N ASP A 498 -7.75 -37.15 -16.52
CA ASP A 498 -7.29 -38.49 -16.15
C ASP A 498 -5.78 -38.69 -16.41
N GLU A 499 -5.27 -38.14 -17.52
CA GLU A 499 -3.84 -38.14 -17.82
C GLU A 499 -3.03 -37.39 -16.74
N CYS A 500 -3.46 -36.16 -16.38
CA CYS A 500 -2.84 -35.36 -15.33
C CYS A 500 -2.90 -36.06 -13.96
N ALA A 501 -4.00 -36.75 -13.65
CA ALA A 501 -4.13 -37.53 -12.42
C ALA A 501 -3.13 -38.69 -12.34
N ASN A 502 -2.95 -39.40 -13.45
CA ASN A 502 -1.97 -40.49 -13.55
C ASN A 502 -0.54 -39.97 -13.49
N GLU A 503 -0.23 -38.86 -14.18
CA GLU A 503 1.09 -38.24 -14.14
C GLU A 503 1.44 -37.74 -12.74
N TYR A 504 0.49 -37.10 -12.05
CA TYR A 504 0.66 -36.68 -10.66
C TYR A 504 0.94 -37.88 -9.72
N LYS A 505 0.25 -39.01 -9.91
CA LYS A 505 0.49 -40.24 -9.15
C LYS A 505 1.91 -40.78 -9.40
N ASN A 506 2.34 -40.81 -10.66
CA ASN A 506 3.68 -41.24 -11.05
C ASN A 506 4.75 -40.32 -10.46
N GLN A 507 4.58 -39.01 -10.56
CA GLN A 507 5.49 -38.01 -10.02
C GLN A 507 5.63 -38.16 -8.50
N LYS A 508 4.52 -38.34 -7.77
CA LYS A 508 4.55 -38.57 -6.32
C LYS A 508 5.27 -39.88 -5.95
N GLN A 509 5.14 -40.94 -6.76
CA GLN A 509 5.88 -42.18 -6.54
C GLN A 509 7.38 -41.99 -6.78
N MET A 510 7.76 -41.25 -7.82
CA MET A 510 9.15 -40.92 -8.14
C MET A 510 9.78 -40.04 -7.06
N GLU A 511 9.07 -39.03 -6.55
CA GLU A 511 9.51 -38.20 -5.42
C GLU A 511 9.73 -39.02 -4.15
N ARG A 512 8.83 -39.97 -3.84
CA ARG A 512 8.99 -40.90 -2.71
C ARG A 512 10.24 -41.79 -2.89
N LYS A 513 10.49 -42.30 -4.10
CA LYS A 513 11.70 -43.08 -4.41
C LYS A 513 12.97 -42.24 -4.26
N ALA A 514 13.00 -41.03 -4.82
CA ALA A 514 14.14 -40.11 -4.73
C ALA A 514 14.39 -39.68 -3.27
N GLN A 515 13.34 -39.46 -2.48
CA GLN A 515 13.47 -39.17 -1.04
C GLN A 515 14.10 -40.34 -0.29
N LYS A 516 13.64 -41.57 -0.55
CA LYS A 516 14.21 -42.78 0.05
C LYS A 516 15.69 -42.96 -0.33
N GLU A 517 16.03 -42.73 -1.60
CA GLU A 517 17.41 -42.79 -2.07
C GLU A 517 18.30 -41.75 -1.38
N ARG A 518 17.80 -40.51 -1.20
CA ARG A 518 18.52 -39.48 -0.43
C ARG A 518 18.73 -39.91 1.02
N GLU A 519 17.72 -40.47 1.67
CA GLU A 519 17.83 -40.97 3.05
C GLU A 519 18.84 -42.11 3.18
N ASP A 520 18.83 -43.05 2.23
CA ASP A 520 19.75 -44.18 2.22
C ASP A 520 21.19 -43.73 1.95
N ASN A 521 21.39 -42.74 1.07
CA ASN A 521 22.68 -42.08 0.86
C ASN A 521 23.18 -41.38 2.13
N TRP A 522 22.31 -40.67 2.86
CA TRP A 522 22.65 -40.05 4.15
C TRP A 522 22.99 -41.09 5.22
N LYS A 523 22.27 -42.21 5.28
CA LYS A 523 22.59 -43.33 6.20
C LYS A 523 23.94 -43.95 5.85
N LEU A 524 24.22 -44.18 4.57
CA LEU A 524 25.50 -44.73 4.11
C LEU A 524 26.66 -43.79 4.45
N LEU A 525 26.47 -42.48 4.28
CA LEU A 525 27.47 -41.48 4.66
C LEU A 525 27.74 -41.52 6.18
N ARG A 526 26.70 -41.55 7.01
CA ARG A 526 26.84 -41.67 8.47
C ARG A 526 27.63 -42.92 8.86
N GLN A 527 27.29 -44.07 8.29
CA GLN A 527 28.01 -45.32 8.55
C GLN A 527 29.48 -45.27 8.12
N LYS A 528 29.79 -44.60 6.99
CA LYS A 528 31.18 -44.42 6.55
C LYS A 528 31.98 -43.52 7.50
N VAL A 529 31.39 -42.42 7.95
CA VAL A 529 32.01 -41.49 8.92
C VAL A 529 32.23 -42.19 10.26
N GLU A 530 31.25 -42.93 10.77
CA GLU A 530 31.36 -43.69 12.02
C GLU A 530 32.46 -44.76 11.94
N LYS A 531 32.54 -45.51 10.84
CA LYS A 531 33.63 -46.47 10.61
C LYS A 531 35.01 -45.82 10.50
N MET A 532 35.11 -44.62 9.94
CA MET A 532 36.37 -43.86 9.91
C MET A 532 36.75 -43.31 11.29
N SER A 533 35.76 -42.89 12.09
CA SER A 533 35.95 -42.47 13.48
C SER A 533 36.44 -43.63 14.37
N ILE A 534 35.82 -44.81 14.23
CA ILE A 534 36.23 -46.03 14.95
C ILE A 534 37.63 -46.48 14.50
N LYS A 535 37.93 -46.48 13.20
CA LYS A 535 39.30 -46.75 12.73
C LYS A 535 40.32 -45.77 13.30
N ASN A 536 40.02 -44.47 13.36
CA ASN A 536 40.91 -43.49 13.97
C ASN A 536 41.09 -43.73 15.48
N HIS A 537 40.05 -44.19 16.19
CA HIS A 537 40.17 -44.60 17.59
C HIS A 537 40.97 -45.91 17.77
N GLU A 538 40.76 -46.94 16.95
CA GLU A 538 41.55 -48.18 16.98
C GLU A 538 43.02 -47.93 16.63
N THR A 539 43.31 -47.01 15.73
CA THR A 539 44.69 -46.60 15.39
C THR A 539 45.35 -45.83 16.54
N ALA A 540 44.58 -45.06 17.31
CA ALA A 540 45.05 -44.38 18.53
C ALA A 540 45.25 -45.34 19.71
N TYR A 541 44.40 -46.38 19.85
CA TYR A 541 44.58 -47.42 20.87
C TYR A 541 45.75 -48.36 20.56
N MET A 542 46.02 -48.69 19.28
CA MET A 542 47.19 -49.50 18.91
C MET A 542 48.53 -48.75 19.01
N GLN A 543 48.52 -47.43 19.11
CA GLN A 543 49.73 -46.63 19.38
C GLN A 543 50.03 -46.46 20.88
N GLN A 544 49.18 -46.93 21.79
CA GLN A 544 49.40 -46.83 23.25
C GLN A 544 49.98 -48.09 23.91
N GLU A 545 50.24 -49.19 23.20
CA GLU A 545 50.88 -50.40 23.77
C GLU A 545 52.42 -50.40 23.73
N GLN A 546 53.06 -49.29 23.34
CA GLN A 546 54.51 -49.13 23.44
C GLN A 546 54.88 -47.77 24.04
N GLU A 547 54.80 -47.63 25.36
CA GLU A 547 55.86 -46.96 26.14
C GLU A 547 55.72 -47.23 27.66
N PRO A 548 56.83 -47.41 28.41
CA PRO A 548 56.81 -47.68 29.83
C PRO A 548 56.62 -46.41 30.68
N LYS A 549 56.06 -46.62 31.87
CA LYS A 549 55.70 -45.64 32.90
C LYS A 549 56.91 -44.93 33.53
N ASN A 550 56.79 -43.61 33.77
CA ASN A 550 56.98 -42.93 35.07
C ASN A 550 56.63 -41.44 34.90
N GLU A 551 55.45 -40.99 35.40
CA GLU A 551 55.24 -40.23 36.66
C GLU A 551 55.74 -38.77 36.58
N LEU A 552 55.02 -37.69 36.92
CA LEU A 552 53.83 -37.47 37.75
C LEU A 552 53.23 -36.06 37.44
N PHE A 553 51.90 -35.97 37.58
CA PHE A 553 50.95 -34.87 37.38
C PHE A 553 51.22 -33.55 38.17
N PRO A 554 50.54 -32.41 37.87
CA PRO A 554 49.18 -32.20 38.38
C PRO A 554 48.14 -31.78 37.33
N THR A 555 47.04 -32.50 37.42
CA THR A 555 45.65 -32.20 37.06
C THR A 555 45.21 -30.76 37.37
N PHE A 556 44.46 -30.16 36.45
CA PHE A 556 43.28 -29.34 36.76
C PHE A 556 42.23 -29.61 35.67
N MET A 557 41.26 -30.49 35.94
CA MET A 557 39.87 -30.17 36.32
C MET A 557 39.04 -29.53 35.19
N ASN A 558 38.48 -30.42 34.36
CA ASN A 558 37.05 -30.67 34.16
C ASN A 558 36.08 -29.47 34.16
N LEU A 559 35.29 -29.34 33.08
CA LEU A 559 33.92 -28.85 33.16
C LEU A 559 33.03 -29.53 32.12
N ASN A 560 32.83 -30.85 32.26
CA ASN A 560 31.64 -31.53 31.77
C ASN A 560 31.03 -32.33 32.93
N ASN A 561 30.06 -31.69 33.57
CA ASN A 561 28.81 -32.26 34.07
C ASN A 561 27.88 -31.04 34.10
N ILE A 562 26.67 -31.08 33.54
CA ILE A 562 25.51 -31.62 34.25
C ILE A 562 24.33 -31.67 33.24
N GLU A 563 23.70 -32.85 33.19
CA GLU A 563 22.26 -33.16 33.00
C GLU A 563 21.59 -33.03 31.61
N ASP A 564 21.31 -34.21 31.04
CA ASP A 564 19.96 -34.75 30.78
C ASP A 564 18.86 -33.78 30.32
N ILE A 565 18.53 -33.87 29.02
CA ILE A 565 17.13 -33.84 28.57
C ILE A 565 16.90 -35.02 27.62
N ASN A 566 16.28 -36.07 28.17
CA ASN A 566 15.57 -37.10 27.41
C ASN A 566 14.49 -36.45 26.54
N ILE A 567 14.59 -36.58 25.23
CA ILE A 567 13.44 -36.51 24.33
C ILE A 567 13.18 -37.93 23.86
N MET A 568 12.22 -38.60 24.53
CA MET A 568 11.63 -39.84 24.03
C MET A 568 10.85 -39.50 22.76
N ASP A 569 11.37 -39.90 21.60
CA ASP A 569 10.65 -39.87 20.34
C ASP A 569 9.91 -41.21 20.19
N ASP A 570 8.62 -41.20 20.50
CA ASP A 570 7.67 -42.27 20.23
C ASP A 570 7.44 -42.38 18.71
N ASN A 571 8.22 -43.23 18.05
CA ASN A 571 8.07 -43.49 16.61
C ASN A 571 8.06 -44.99 16.28
N GLY A 572 7.35 -45.77 17.10
CA GLY A 572 7.18 -47.22 16.92
C GLY A 572 5.96 -47.66 16.09
N SER A 573 5.09 -46.75 15.64
CA SER A 573 3.77 -47.13 15.08
C SER A 573 3.52 -46.71 13.62
N ALA A 574 4.44 -45.97 12.98
CA ALA A 574 4.24 -45.47 11.60
C ALA A 574 4.40 -46.53 10.49
N VAL A 575 5.00 -47.70 10.78
CA VAL A 575 5.30 -48.72 9.75
C VAL A 575 4.02 -49.44 9.26
N ASN A 576 2.95 -49.48 10.07
CA ASN A 576 1.73 -50.20 9.72
C ASN A 576 0.68 -49.38 8.95
N HIS A 577 0.92 -48.08 8.71
CA HIS A 577 0.00 -47.24 7.92
C HIS A 577 0.36 -47.16 6.43
N ILE A 578 1.53 -47.68 6.03
CA ILE A 578 2.12 -47.47 4.69
C ILE A 578 1.46 -48.35 3.60
N GLN A 579 0.81 -49.46 3.97
CA GLN A 579 0.21 -50.39 3.00
C GLN A 579 -1.27 -50.11 2.65
N LYS A 580 -1.94 -49.16 3.31
CA LYS A 580 -3.38 -48.91 3.09
C LYS A 580 -3.72 -47.84 2.06
N GLU A 581 -2.76 -47.04 1.58
CA GLU A 581 -3.04 -45.92 0.66
C GLU A 581 -2.97 -46.29 -0.84
N GLU A 582 -2.53 -47.50 -1.21
CA GLU A 582 -2.30 -47.83 -2.63
C GLU A 582 -3.58 -48.09 -3.45
N GLY A 583 -4.76 -48.19 -2.80
CA GLY A 583 -6.01 -48.60 -3.43
C GLY A 583 -7.09 -47.52 -3.67
N ASP A 584 -6.96 -46.30 -3.14
CA ASP A 584 -8.17 -45.46 -2.92
C ASP A 584 -8.40 -44.32 -3.94
N LEU A 585 -7.46 -44.03 -4.85
CA LEU A 585 -7.59 -42.85 -5.72
C LEU A 585 -8.73 -42.96 -6.75
N HIS A 586 -9.05 -44.17 -7.21
CA HIS A 586 -10.14 -44.38 -8.18
C HIS A 586 -11.53 -44.23 -7.52
N SER A 587 -11.63 -44.51 -6.22
CA SER A 587 -12.86 -44.29 -5.45
C SER A 587 -13.04 -42.83 -5.03
N GLU A 588 -11.95 -42.07 -4.86
CA GLU A 588 -11.97 -40.63 -4.55
C GLU A 588 -12.31 -39.75 -5.78
N LEU A 589 -12.00 -40.20 -6.99
CA LEU A 589 -12.40 -39.52 -8.24
C LEU A 589 -13.90 -39.67 -8.55
N GLN A 590 -14.54 -40.74 -8.09
CA GLN A 590 -16.01 -40.92 -8.19
C GLN A 590 -16.80 -40.03 -7.22
N GLN A 591 -16.13 -39.37 -6.27
CA GLN A 591 -16.80 -38.52 -5.27
C GLN A 591 -17.28 -37.17 -5.84
N PHE A 592 -16.92 -36.84 -7.09
CA PHE A 592 -17.27 -35.60 -7.77
C PHE A 592 -18.67 -35.63 -8.45
N ASP A 593 -19.33 -36.78 -8.50
CA ASP A 593 -20.63 -36.99 -9.16
C ASP A 593 -21.85 -37.00 -8.21
N ALA A 594 -21.68 -36.80 -6.89
CA ALA A 594 -22.78 -36.89 -5.91
C ALA A 594 -23.16 -35.54 -5.28
N PRO A 595 -24.47 -35.23 -5.08
CA PRO A 595 -24.91 -34.02 -4.38
C PRO A 595 -24.55 -34.07 -2.88
N PRO A 596 -24.33 -32.92 -2.21
CA PRO A 596 -23.71 -32.87 -0.90
C PRO A 596 -24.61 -33.51 0.16
N THR A 597 -24.20 -34.68 0.64
CA THR A 597 -24.84 -35.36 1.77
C THR A 597 -24.24 -34.85 3.08
N GLN A 598 -25.09 -34.40 4.01
CA GLN A 598 -24.69 -33.99 5.36
C GLN A 598 -24.06 -35.17 6.11
N TYR A 599 -22.73 -35.18 6.23
CA TYR A 599 -22.05 -36.09 7.14
C TYR A 599 -22.11 -35.56 8.58
N GLN A 600 -23.00 -36.13 9.39
CA GLN A 600 -22.88 -36.07 10.85
C GLN A 600 -21.77 -37.03 11.30
N SER A 601 -20.59 -36.49 11.60
CA SER A 601 -19.52 -37.25 12.26
C SER A 601 -19.55 -37.02 13.76
N PHE A 602 -19.82 -38.10 14.52
CA PHE A 602 -19.62 -38.14 15.96
C PHE A 602 -18.14 -37.97 16.29
N ARG A 603 -17.81 -36.88 16.99
CA ARG A 603 -16.46 -36.53 17.45
C ARG A 603 -16.01 -37.50 18.54
N ARG A 604 -15.12 -38.46 18.25
CA ARG A 604 -14.33 -39.13 19.30
C ARG A 604 -13.41 -38.08 19.92
N LYS A 605 -13.58 -37.80 21.22
CA LYS A 605 -12.72 -36.90 21.99
C LYS A 605 -11.31 -37.51 22.05
N SER A 606 -10.31 -36.79 21.54
CA SER A 606 -8.90 -37.08 21.80
C SER A 606 -8.59 -36.77 23.26
N ILE A 607 -8.11 -37.77 23.99
CA ILE A 607 -7.65 -37.62 25.38
C ILE A 607 -6.23 -37.06 25.29
N ILE A 608 -6.09 -35.76 25.55
CA ILE A 608 -4.79 -35.10 25.76
C ILE A 608 -4.34 -35.50 27.18
N PRO A 609 -3.05 -35.84 27.42
CA PRO A 609 -2.55 -36.00 28.79
C PRO A 609 -2.66 -34.63 29.48
N VAL A 610 -3.64 -34.48 30.36
CA VAL A 610 -3.79 -33.28 31.18
C VAL A 610 -2.87 -33.47 32.38
N ASP A 611 -1.85 -32.61 32.49
CA ASP A 611 -1.03 -32.52 33.69
C ASP A 611 -1.96 -32.25 34.90
N GLU A 612 -1.96 -33.14 35.91
CA GLU A 612 -2.84 -33.06 37.08
C GLU A 612 -2.69 -31.72 37.83
N THR A 613 -1.54 -31.08 37.69
CA THR A 613 -1.28 -29.75 38.27
C THR A 613 -2.13 -28.67 37.58
N VAL A 614 -2.26 -28.71 36.25
CA VAL A 614 -3.05 -27.75 35.46
C VAL A 614 -4.55 -27.92 35.72
N TYR A 615 -5.03 -29.15 35.90
CA TYR A 615 -6.42 -29.42 36.27
C TYR A 615 -6.77 -28.92 37.68
N ASN A 616 -5.83 -29.08 38.63
CA ASN A 616 -5.98 -28.54 39.99
C ASN A 616 -5.91 -27.00 40.02
N GLU A 617 -5.15 -26.36 39.14
CA GLU A 617 -5.11 -24.89 39.02
C GLU A 617 -6.38 -24.34 38.36
N LEU A 618 -6.88 -24.99 37.30
CA LEU A 618 -8.13 -24.61 36.61
C LEU A 618 -9.38 -24.81 37.48
N SER A 619 -9.41 -25.86 38.30
CA SER A 619 -10.51 -26.10 39.26
C SER A 619 -10.51 -25.15 40.46
N ARG A 620 -9.40 -24.44 40.70
CA ARG A 620 -9.29 -23.37 41.71
C ARG A 620 -9.61 -21.98 41.15
N HIS A 621 -9.76 -21.85 39.84
CA HIS A 621 -10.07 -20.58 39.20
C HIS A 621 -11.57 -20.27 39.30
N VAL A 622 -11.92 -19.33 40.16
CA VAL A 622 -13.28 -18.76 40.25
C VAL A 622 -13.40 -17.62 39.23
N SER A 623 -14.51 -17.57 38.49
CA SER A 623 -14.74 -16.51 37.50
C SER A 623 -14.97 -15.16 38.19
N LEU A 624 -14.56 -14.05 37.53
CA LEU A 624 -14.73 -12.70 38.09
C LEU A 624 -16.21 -12.37 38.37
N ASP A 625 -17.13 -12.95 37.59
CA ASP A 625 -18.57 -12.81 37.73
C ASP A 625 -19.13 -13.52 38.98
N GLU A 626 -18.55 -14.65 39.40
CA GLU A 626 -18.93 -15.34 40.64
C GLU A 626 -18.44 -14.59 41.89
N VAL A 627 -17.29 -13.92 41.82
CA VAL A 627 -16.76 -13.12 42.93
C VAL A 627 -17.61 -11.85 43.15
N LEU A 628 -18.14 -11.25 42.08
CA LEU A 628 -19.00 -10.07 42.16
C LEU A 628 -20.40 -10.37 42.72
N ASN A 629 -20.92 -11.58 42.48
CA ASN A 629 -22.27 -11.98 42.92
C ASN A 629 -22.36 -12.47 44.37
N HIS A 630 -21.24 -12.59 45.10
CA HIS A 630 -21.20 -13.04 46.50
C HIS A 630 -20.66 -11.99 47.50
N ALA A 631 -20.55 -10.72 47.11
CA ALA A 631 -20.26 -9.65 48.06
C ALA A 631 -21.48 -9.37 48.99
N PRO A 632 -21.33 -9.36 50.32
CA PRO A 632 -22.43 -9.10 51.24
C PRO A 632 -22.75 -7.59 51.21
N GLY A 633 -23.83 -7.19 50.54
CA GLY A 633 -24.27 -5.78 50.58
C GLY A 633 -25.18 -5.23 49.49
N VAL A 634 -25.79 -6.04 48.62
CA VAL A 634 -26.73 -5.51 47.60
C VAL A 634 -28.12 -6.08 47.83
N ALA A 635 -29.01 -5.21 48.30
CA ALA A 635 -30.43 -5.48 48.51
C ALA A 635 -31.12 -5.79 47.17
N THR A 636 -31.77 -6.94 47.10
CA THR A 636 -32.70 -7.32 46.03
C THR A 636 -33.96 -6.47 46.14
N HIS A 637 -34.17 -5.53 45.21
CA HIS A 637 -35.51 -5.02 44.94
C HIS A 637 -36.25 -6.01 44.05
N GLN A 638 -37.15 -6.78 44.66
CA GLN A 638 -38.13 -7.60 43.96
C GLN A 638 -39.25 -6.73 43.38
N ASN A 639 -39.69 -7.15 42.20
CA ASN A 639 -40.87 -6.73 41.46
C ASN A 639 -42.10 -6.44 42.35
N MET A 640 -42.82 -5.34 42.05
CA MET A 640 -44.26 -5.29 42.22
C MET A 640 -44.93 -4.99 40.87
N SER A 641 -45.91 -5.84 40.60
CA SER A 641 -46.85 -5.89 39.50
C SER A 641 -47.68 -4.61 39.35
N THR A 642 -47.84 -4.13 38.12
CA THR A 642 -49.14 -3.91 37.42
C THR A 642 -48.89 -3.51 35.98
#